data_AF-A0A7G5MWT8-F1
#
_entry.id   AF-A0A7G5MWT8-F1
#
_cell.length_a   1.000
_cell.length_b   1.000
_cell.length_c   1.000
_cell.angle_alpha   90.00
_cell.angle_beta   90.00
_cell.angle_gamma   90.00
#
_symmetry.space_group_name_H-M   'P 1'
#
loop_
_entity.id
_entity.type
_entity.pdbx_description
1 polymer ?
#
loop_
_entity_poly.entity_id
_entity_poly.type
_entity_poly.pdbx_seq_one_letter_code
_entity_poly.pdbx_strand_id
1 'polypeptide(L)'
;MNAGICLVPVLYPADKRGHFMYGKVLKIIYRIENNSVISSIRKGFTLLIPALLVGAFALLFRSFPVPAFQTFIEKWAGGVLYQILSFLFDATVGFMSIYLVMSISYYYAAAMKDRDQFLQVMAMVVSAICFAVSFGASGGSMELSDLGTVGVFSAMFTAVAATRIFYFFCEKMSPAFRFRSAGSEVDYRNSLSTIYPLLLCTLIFVALNLLIKAVFKADNLNDLITNFIVDLFHNVNDGLGAGLLYVLVLDLLWAFGIHGGNALEQVSQTYLVPNDAVSGAVISKSFLDNFALIGGCGTSICLVTALLLFAGSRDNRQLARSAAPAVFFNINEILVYGLPIVLNPVMIIPFILTPLCSLLLAYGAAVSGFLPMVKGTVTWTTPVFFSGYLASGSWRGVAVQVVTVLVGTAIYAPFVKLSEQVRKHQAEMLQNELTEYLKEHQEAGTAVSLLGQRDSMGILARNMAAQLRIDVEEKNLNMGYQPQFNCEGEMTGAEALLRWRYMEEAVYPPLAVALSQEDGFFDRLTECVIETSMKACSALLELGSPVTVSANITAEQLNEPRFVEKVIRMAEVHRVAGHYCLEITEESAADRMEEIPHHISRLKAAGILAAVDDFSMGRTSLKYLQHNSFYAVKLDGSLVRGIVGNKRNQEIVSSIISLGRSLDFVVMAEYVETEEIRSLLQRLGCSLYQGYLYSPAVPLQRLEEMLRKQKGRRDEYDKR
;
A
#
# COMPACT_ATOMS: atom_id res chain seq x y z
N MET A 1 18.33 12.00 22.50
CA MET A 1 18.09 11.07 21.38
C MET A 1 19.21 10.05 21.37
N ASN A 2 19.29 9.26 22.42
CA ASN A 2 20.04 8.01 22.48
C ASN A 2 19.03 6.97 22.99
N ALA A 3 18.29 6.38 22.07
CA ALA A 3 17.69 5.08 22.35
C ALA A 3 18.86 4.11 22.54
N GLY A 4 19.02 3.56 23.75
CA GLY A 4 20.02 2.57 24.11
C GLY A 4 19.82 1.21 23.44
N ILE A 5 19.40 1.17 22.16
CA ILE A 5 19.15 -0.05 21.40
C ILE A 5 20.39 -0.38 20.59
N CYS A 6 21.38 -1.00 21.24
CA CYS A 6 22.51 -1.62 20.57
C CYS A 6 22.27 -3.15 20.44
N LEU A 7 21.65 -3.52 19.32
CA LEU A 7 21.88 -4.69 18.46
C LEU A 7 22.49 -5.98 19.06
N VAL A 8 21.75 -7.08 18.93
CA VAL A 8 22.32 -8.40 18.55
C VAL A 8 21.58 -8.89 17.30
N PRO A 9 22.28 -9.29 16.23
CA PRO A 9 21.68 -9.65 14.95
C PRO A 9 20.97 -11.01 15.03
N VAL A 10 19.74 -11.07 14.53
CA VAL A 10 19.11 -12.34 14.17
C VAL A 10 19.82 -12.85 12.93
N LEU A 11 20.83 -13.71 13.12
CA LEU A 11 21.52 -14.42 12.05
C LEU A 11 20.53 -15.35 11.33
N TYR A 12 20.09 -14.97 10.13
CA TYR A 12 19.53 -15.91 9.16
C TYR A 12 20.59 -16.25 8.10
N PRO A 13 20.82 -17.55 7.80
CA PRO A 13 21.78 -17.94 6.78
C PRO A 13 21.18 -17.76 5.39
N ALA A 14 21.77 -16.86 4.61
CA ALA A 14 21.43 -16.62 3.20
C ALA A 14 22.15 -17.62 2.27
N ASP A 15 21.39 -18.36 1.46
CA ASP A 15 21.91 -19.08 0.30
C ASP A 15 22.21 -18.06 -0.83
N LYS A 16 23.49 -17.92 -1.18
CA LYS A 16 24.04 -16.76 -1.92
C LYS A 16 23.97 -16.86 -3.45
N ARG A 17 23.58 -17.98 -4.06
CA ARG A 17 23.66 -18.11 -5.55
C ARG A 17 22.34 -17.89 -6.29
N GLY A 18 21.20 -18.28 -5.74
CA GLY A 18 19.88 -17.97 -6.32
C GLY A 18 19.51 -16.48 -6.23
N HIS A 19 19.98 -15.80 -5.18
CA HIS A 19 19.66 -14.40 -4.89
C HIS A 19 20.23 -13.38 -5.89
N PHE A 20 21.35 -13.67 -6.57
CA PHE A 20 22.03 -12.65 -7.39
C PHE A 20 21.29 -12.35 -8.70
N MET A 21 20.76 -13.37 -9.37
CA MET A 21 19.99 -13.21 -10.60
C MET A 21 18.59 -12.66 -10.30
N TYR A 22 17.97 -13.17 -9.23
CA TYR A 22 16.68 -12.72 -8.73
C TYR A 22 16.72 -11.23 -8.31
N GLY A 23 17.76 -10.81 -7.58
CA GLY A 23 17.96 -9.42 -7.17
C GLY A 23 18.18 -8.45 -8.32
N LYS A 24 18.81 -8.87 -9.43
CA LYS A 24 18.95 -8.03 -10.63
C LYS A 24 17.62 -7.84 -11.36
N VAL A 25 16.84 -8.89 -11.52
CA VAL A 25 15.49 -8.82 -12.14
C VAL A 25 14.58 -7.93 -11.29
N LEU A 26 14.56 -8.15 -9.97
CA LEU A 26 13.86 -7.29 -9.01
C LEU A 26 14.25 -5.81 -9.12
N LYS A 27 15.55 -5.50 -9.27
CA LYS A 27 16.02 -4.13 -9.47
C LYS A 27 15.58 -3.52 -10.80
N ILE A 28 15.47 -4.31 -11.87
CA ILE A 28 14.95 -3.84 -13.17
C ILE A 28 13.46 -3.55 -13.06
N ILE A 29 12.70 -4.47 -12.44
CA ILE A 29 11.26 -4.29 -12.16
C ILE A 29 11.03 -2.99 -11.41
N TYR A 30 11.77 -2.82 -10.32
CA TYR A 30 11.72 -1.63 -9.49
C TYR A 30 12.02 -0.35 -10.28
N ARG A 31 13.02 -0.36 -11.19
CA ARG A 31 13.33 0.81 -12.03
C ARG A 31 12.22 1.13 -13.03
N ILE A 32 11.56 0.12 -13.58
CA ILE A 32 10.44 0.31 -14.51
C ILE A 32 9.23 0.84 -13.75
N GLU A 33 8.88 0.25 -12.60
CA GLU A 33 7.76 0.67 -11.75
C GLU A 33 7.92 2.08 -11.19
N ASN A 34 9.16 2.52 -10.92
CA ASN A 34 9.48 3.85 -10.41
C ASN A 34 9.87 4.87 -11.50
N ASN A 35 9.74 4.52 -12.78
CA ASN A 35 9.88 5.53 -13.83
C ASN A 35 8.78 6.59 -13.67
N SER A 36 9.16 7.88 -13.62
CA SER A 36 8.22 8.96 -13.34
C SER A 36 7.10 9.08 -14.38
N VAL A 37 7.40 8.89 -15.67
CA VAL A 37 6.41 8.96 -16.76
C VAL A 37 5.36 7.87 -16.58
N ILE A 38 5.83 6.64 -16.47
CA ILE A 38 4.99 5.45 -16.31
C ILE A 38 4.13 5.54 -15.05
N SER A 39 4.75 5.90 -13.93
CA SER A 39 4.07 6.01 -12.65
C SER A 39 2.98 7.08 -12.69
N SER A 40 3.23 8.21 -13.37
CA SER A 40 2.23 9.28 -13.55
C SER A 40 1.08 8.87 -14.47
N ILE A 41 1.35 8.13 -15.55
CA ILE A 41 0.29 7.55 -16.40
C ILE A 41 -0.63 6.66 -15.55
N ARG A 42 -0.04 5.69 -14.83
CA ARG A 42 -0.79 4.77 -13.96
C ARG A 42 -1.62 5.52 -12.91
N LYS A 43 -1.04 6.51 -12.25
CA LYS A 43 -1.76 7.34 -11.26
C LYS A 43 -2.90 8.14 -11.90
N GLY A 44 -2.70 8.65 -13.11
CA GLY A 44 -3.74 9.31 -13.88
C GLY A 44 -4.95 8.40 -14.11
N PHE A 45 -4.73 7.18 -14.60
CA PHE A 45 -5.81 6.18 -14.73
C PHE A 45 -6.44 5.80 -13.39
N THR A 46 -5.62 5.60 -12.35
CA THR A 46 -6.10 5.23 -11.00
C THR A 46 -7.07 6.27 -10.45
N LEU A 47 -6.80 7.56 -10.66
CA LEU A 47 -7.66 8.65 -10.25
C LEU A 47 -9.03 8.62 -10.97
N LEU A 48 -9.09 8.10 -12.20
CA LEU A 48 -10.30 8.06 -13.00
C LEU A 48 -11.15 6.80 -12.82
N ILE A 49 -10.65 5.76 -12.12
CA ILE A 49 -11.39 4.51 -11.89
C ILE A 49 -12.84 4.76 -11.41
N PRO A 50 -13.12 5.65 -10.43
CA PRO A 50 -14.50 5.90 -10.00
C PRO A 50 -15.40 6.42 -11.14
N ALA A 51 -14.91 7.34 -11.97
CA ALA A 51 -15.66 7.89 -13.09
C ALA A 51 -15.88 6.83 -14.19
N LEU A 52 -14.85 6.05 -14.51
CA LEU A 52 -14.92 4.96 -15.48
C LEU A 52 -15.91 3.88 -15.04
N LEU A 53 -15.95 3.53 -13.75
CA LEU A 53 -16.91 2.57 -13.22
C LEU A 53 -18.35 3.08 -13.30
N VAL A 54 -18.60 4.35 -12.99
CA VAL A 54 -19.93 4.95 -13.17
C VAL A 54 -20.39 4.84 -14.63
N GLY A 55 -19.50 5.13 -15.58
CA GLY A 55 -19.77 4.96 -17.01
C GLY A 55 -20.03 3.50 -17.40
N ALA A 56 -19.16 2.59 -16.97
CA ALA A 56 -19.29 1.16 -17.27
C ALA A 56 -20.60 0.58 -16.69
N PHE A 57 -20.99 0.96 -15.48
CA PHE A 57 -22.29 0.57 -14.90
C PHE A 57 -23.47 1.21 -15.63
N ALA A 58 -23.37 2.48 -16.03
CA ALA A 58 -24.41 3.11 -16.84
C ALA A 58 -24.61 2.38 -18.17
N LEU A 59 -23.52 1.98 -18.84
CA LEU A 59 -23.55 1.16 -20.04
C LEU A 59 -24.16 -0.22 -19.77
N LEU A 60 -23.76 -0.88 -18.68
CA LEU A 60 -24.29 -2.18 -18.27
C LEU A 60 -25.81 -2.12 -18.11
N PHE A 61 -26.33 -1.14 -17.36
CA PHE A 61 -27.77 -0.99 -17.20
C PHE A 61 -28.44 -0.58 -18.51
N ARG A 62 -27.82 0.26 -19.33
CA ARG A 62 -28.38 0.63 -20.64
C ARG A 62 -28.50 -0.57 -21.58
N SER A 63 -27.55 -1.50 -21.54
CA SER A 63 -27.42 -2.63 -22.48
C SER A 63 -27.70 -4.00 -21.87
N PHE A 64 -28.34 -4.05 -20.69
CA PHE A 64 -28.56 -5.29 -19.96
C PHE A 64 -29.35 -6.30 -20.80
N PRO A 65 -28.90 -7.57 -20.91
CA PRO A 65 -29.37 -8.54 -21.92
C PRO A 65 -30.69 -9.22 -21.54
N VAL A 66 -31.70 -8.45 -21.12
CA VAL A 66 -33.05 -8.94 -20.78
C VAL A 66 -34.09 -8.10 -21.54
N PRO A 67 -34.85 -8.68 -22.49
CA PRO A 67 -35.79 -7.92 -23.33
C PRO A 67 -36.85 -7.14 -22.54
N ALA A 68 -37.36 -7.70 -21.45
CA ALA A 68 -38.32 -7.03 -20.57
C ALA A 68 -37.72 -5.78 -19.90
N PHE A 69 -36.44 -5.86 -19.53
CA PHE A 69 -35.72 -4.75 -18.90
C PHE A 69 -35.39 -3.64 -19.91
N GLN A 70 -35.01 -4.01 -21.14
CA GLN A 70 -34.81 -3.05 -22.23
C GLN A 70 -36.09 -2.27 -22.55
N THR A 71 -37.20 -3.00 -22.70
CA THR A 71 -38.53 -2.38 -22.93
C THR A 71 -38.93 -1.45 -21.77
N PHE A 72 -38.61 -1.84 -20.53
CA PHE A 72 -38.86 -1.00 -19.36
C PHE A 72 -38.05 0.29 -19.40
N ILE A 73 -36.73 0.23 -19.61
CA ILE A 73 -35.87 1.41 -19.65
C ILE A 73 -36.26 2.38 -20.77
N GLU A 74 -36.59 1.86 -21.96
CA GLU A 74 -36.99 2.67 -23.12
C GLU A 74 -38.35 3.37 -22.93
N LYS A 75 -39.31 2.73 -22.26
CA LYS A 75 -40.68 3.25 -22.13
C LYS A 75 -40.95 3.97 -20.83
N TRP A 76 -40.22 3.65 -19.76
CA TRP A 76 -40.44 4.21 -18.44
C TRP A 76 -40.27 5.73 -18.46
N ALA A 77 -41.29 6.44 -17.95
CA ALA A 77 -41.38 7.90 -17.96
C ALA A 77 -41.03 8.55 -19.30
N GLY A 78 -41.37 7.91 -20.43
CA GLY A 78 -41.04 8.42 -21.77
C GLY A 78 -39.57 8.27 -22.17
N GLY A 79 -38.85 7.31 -21.58
CA GLY A 79 -37.45 7.02 -21.92
C GLY A 79 -36.43 7.86 -21.15
N VAL A 80 -36.87 8.62 -20.14
CA VAL A 80 -35.99 9.44 -19.29
C VAL A 80 -34.89 8.59 -18.64
N LEU A 81 -35.20 7.35 -18.23
CA LEU A 81 -34.20 6.47 -17.63
C LEU A 81 -33.10 6.09 -18.63
N TYR A 82 -33.46 5.78 -19.88
CA TYR A 82 -32.48 5.54 -20.95
C TYR A 82 -31.59 6.77 -21.15
N GLN A 83 -32.18 7.96 -21.21
CA GLN A 83 -31.45 9.22 -21.39
C GLN A 83 -30.50 9.50 -20.23
N ILE A 84 -30.91 9.29 -18.98
CA ILE A 84 -30.04 9.44 -17.80
C ILE A 84 -28.83 8.51 -17.93
N LEU A 85 -29.05 7.24 -18.26
CA LEU A 85 -27.95 6.27 -18.40
C LEU A 85 -27.02 6.65 -19.56
N SER A 86 -27.56 7.11 -20.69
CA SER A 86 -26.76 7.64 -21.80
C SER A 86 -25.93 8.85 -21.40
N PHE A 87 -26.54 9.85 -20.74
CA PHE A 87 -25.80 11.05 -20.29
C PHE A 87 -24.72 10.72 -19.27
N LEU A 88 -24.96 9.76 -18.36
CA LEU A 88 -23.94 9.31 -17.42
C LEU A 88 -22.76 8.65 -18.14
N PHE A 89 -23.03 7.82 -19.15
CA PHE A 89 -21.99 7.22 -19.97
C PHE A 89 -21.20 8.28 -20.77
N ASP A 90 -21.89 9.18 -21.45
CA ASP A 90 -21.28 10.23 -22.26
C ASP A 90 -20.44 11.19 -21.40
N ALA A 91 -20.94 11.57 -20.22
CA ALA A 91 -20.23 12.45 -19.29
C ALA A 91 -19.00 11.79 -18.65
N THR A 92 -18.89 10.46 -18.66
CA THR A 92 -17.77 9.75 -18.02
C THR A 92 -16.79 9.21 -19.04
N VAL A 93 -17.24 8.29 -19.91
CA VAL A 93 -16.41 7.65 -20.94
C VAL A 93 -16.26 8.55 -22.17
N GLY A 94 -17.29 9.35 -22.50
CA GLY A 94 -17.24 10.29 -23.63
C GLY A 94 -16.30 11.49 -23.44
N PHE A 95 -15.79 11.71 -22.23
CA PHE A 95 -14.75 12.72 -21.93
C PHE A 95 -13.46 12.09 -21.35
N MET A 96 -13.27 10.79 -21.54
CA MET A 96 -12.15 10.05 -20.95
C MET A 96 -10.78 10.64 -21.31
N SER A 97 -10.57 11.06 -22.56
CA SER A 97 -9.29 11.59 -23.02
C SER A 97 -8.92 12.89 -22.31
N ILE A 98 -9.87 13.82 -22.15
CA ILE A 98 -9.60 15.09 -21.47
C ILE A 98 -9.30 14.87 -19.98
N TYR A 99 -10.03 13.97 -19.32
CA TYR A 99 -9.77 13.60 -17.93
C TYR A 99 -8.38 12.97 -17.76
N LEU A 100 -7.96 12.14 -18.72
CA LEU A 100 -6.63 11.54 -18.73
C LEU A 100 -5.53 12.57 -18.94
N VAL A 101 -5.68 13.50 -19.90
CA VAL A 101 -4.69 14.56 -20.12
C VAL A 101 -4.41 15.33 -18.84
N MET A 102 -5.47 15.77 -18.17
CA MET A 102 -5.39 16.57 -16.95
C MET A 102 -4.77 15.78 -15.81
N SER A 103 -5.25 14.54 -15.56
CA SER A 103 -4.77 13.72 -14.45
C SER A 103 -3.32 13.27 -14.61
N ILE A 104 -2.92 12.83 -15.81
CA ILE A 104 -1.53 12.42 -16.09
C ILE A 104 -0.59 13.62 -15.97
N SER A 105 -0.97 14.78 -16.52
CA SER A 105 -0.18 16.01 -16.43
C SER A 105 0.01 16.44 -14.98
N TYR A 106 -1.04 16.40 -14.16
CA TYR A 106 -0.98 16.71 -12.73
C TYR A 106 0.06 15.85 -12.00
N TYR A 107 -0.03 14.52 -12.13
CA TYR A 107 0.89 13.61 -11.46
C TYR A 107 2.30 13.64 -12.05
N TYR A 108 2.46 13.96 -13.33
CA TYR A 108 3.78 14.07 -13.95
C TYR A 108 4.48 15.38 -13.56
N ALA A 109 3.74 16.48 -13.47
CA ALA A 109 4.23 17.74 -12.92
C ALA A 109 4.64 17.60 -11.45
N ALA A 110 3.85 16.88 -10.63
CA ALA A 110 4.20 16.61 -9.23
C ALA A 110 5.48 15.77 -9.05
N ALA A 111 5.90 15.02 -10.09
CA ALA A 111 7.14 14.25 -10.11
C ALA A 111 8.37 15.08 -10.56
N MET A 112 8.19 16.33 -11.00
CA MET A 112 9.28 17.24 -11.37
C MET A 112 9.95 17.86 -10.12
N LYS A 113 11.17 18.38 -10.30
CA LYS A 113 12.02 18.90 -9.20
C LYS A 113 11.39 20.06 -8.43
N ASP A 114 10.70 20.97 -9.12
CA ASP A 114 10.02 22.12 -8.51
C ASP A 114 8.59 21.76 -8.12
N ARG A 115 8.32 21.74 -6.81
CA ARG A 115 7.07 21.28 -6.20
C ARG A 115 6.03 22.41 -6.09
N ASP A 116 6.00 23.32 -7.05
CA ASP A 116 5.07 24.46 -7.05
C ASP A 116 3.67 24.00 -7.48
N GLN A 117 2.69 24.15 -6.59
CA GLN A 117 1.30 23.76 -6.83
C GLN A 117 0.66 24.57 -7.97
N PHE A 118 1.03 25.84 -8.12
CA PHE A 118 0.55 26.68 -9.22
C PHE A 118 1.01 26.14 -10.57
N LEU A 119 2.30 25.80 -10.69
CA LEU A 119 2.86 25.22 -11.92
C LEU A 119 2.31 23.82 -12.22
N GLN A 120 1.96 23.04 -11.20
CA GLN A 120 1.28 21.74 -11.38
C GLN A 120 -0.11 21.90 -11.99
N VAL A 121 -0.93 22.81 -11.46
CA VAL A 121 -2.26 23.08 -12.02
C VAL A 121 -2.15 23.69 -13.42
N MET A 122 -1.20 24.61 -13.62
CA MET A 122 -1.00 25.22 -14.94
C MET A 122 -0.56 24.19 -16.00
N ALA A 123 0.26 23.20 -15.62
CA ALA A 123 0.64 22.13 -16.53
C ALA A 123 -0.58 21.32 -17.04
N MET A 124 -1.59 21.10 -16.18
CA MET A 124 -2.83 20.45 -16.58
C MET A 124 -3.55 21.25 -17.67
N VAL A 125 -3.68 22.56 -17.46
CA VAL A 125 -4.34 23.49 -18.40
C VAL A 125 -3.57 23.54 -19.72
N VAL A 126 -2.24 23.70 -19.67
CA VAL A 126 -1.38 23.71 -20.85
C VAL A 126 -1.52 22.41 -21.64
N SER A 127 -1.49 21.27 -20.95
CA SER A 127 -1.61 19.95 -21.60
C SER A 127 -2.98 19.77 -22.26
N ALA A 128 -4.06 20.24 -21.63
CA ALA A 128 -5.41 20.22 -22.22
C ALA A 128 -5.50 21.08 -23.48
N ILE A 129 -4.89 22.26 -23.48
CA ILE A 129 -4.81 23.14 -24.67
C ILE A 129 -4.01 22.46 -25.79
N CYS A 130 -2.84 21.91 -25.47
CA CYS A 130 -2.01 21.17 -26.44
C CYS A 130 -2.73 19.95 -27.00
N PHE A 131 -3.54 19.26 -26.18
CA PHE A 131 -4.36 18.15 -26.62
C PHE A 131 -5.42 18.61 -27.64
N ALA A 132 -6.19 19.66 -27.32
CA ALA A 132 -7.18 20.20 -28.26
C ALA A 132 -6.54 20.63 -29.59
N VAL A 133 -5.36 21.27 -29.54
CA VAL A 133 -4.59 21.66 -30.73
C VAL A 133 -4.13 20.45 -31.57
N SER A 134 -3.91 19.31 -30.93
CA SER A 134 -3.50 18.08 -31.62
C SER A 134 -4.56 17.53 -32.57
N PHE A 135 -5.82 17.94 -32.45
CA PHE A 135 -6.91 17.53 -33.36
C PHE A 135 -7.33 18.64 -34.36
N GLY A 136 -6.90 19.89 -34.16
CA GLY A 136 -7.50 21.06 -34.84
C GLY A 136 -6.66 21.79 -35.90
N ALA A 137 -5.53 21.27 -36.39
CA ALA A 137 -4.58 22.11 -37.12
C ALA A 137 -4.80 22.22 -38.65
N SER A 138 -5.69 21.45 -39.27
CA SER A 138 -5.81 21.50 -40.74
C SER A 138 -7.13 20.95 -41.30
N GLY A 139 -8.21 21.70 -41.12
CA GLY A 139 -9.45 21.57 -41.91
C GLY A 139 -10.66 20.93 -41.22
N GLY A 140 -10.51 20.40 -40.01
CA GLY A 140 -11.61 19.84 -39.20
C GLY A 140 -11.57 20.41 -37.78
N SER A 141 -12.73 20.84 -37.27
CA SER A 141 -12.90 21.14 -35.85
C SER A 141 -12.77 19.86 -35.04
N MET A 142 -12.20 19.95 -33.83
CA MET A 142 -12.24 18.86 -32.85
C MET A 142 -13.68 18.36 -32.68
N GLU A 143 -13.90 17.06 -32.86
CA GLU A 143 -15.20 16.44 -32.67
C GLU A 143 -15.37 16.01 -31.21
N LEU A 144 -16.63 15.80 -30.79
CA LEU A 144 -16.91 15.32 -29.43
C LEU A 144 -16.39 13.90 -29.21
N SER A 145 -16.32 13.09 -30.27
CA SER A 145 -15.74 11.74 -30.29
C SER A 145 -14.26 11.73 -29.89
N ASP A 146 -13.49 12.76 -30.28
CA ASP A 146 -12.06 12.89 -29.96
C ASP A 146 -11.81 13.04 -28.46
N LEU A 147 -12.78 13.59 -27.71
CA LEU A 147 -12.70 13.74 -26.25
C LEU A 147 -12.95 12.42 -25.50
N GLY A 148 -13.54 11.43 -26.17
CA GLY A 148 -13.93 10.15 -25.62
C GLY A 148 -12.79 9.14 -25.60
N THR A 149 -13.08 7.90 -26.01
CA THR A 149 -12.10 6.80 -26.01
C THR A 149 -11.11 6.88 -27.17
N VAL A 150 -11.49 7.56 -28.27
CA VAL A 150 -10.68 7.72 -29.49
C VAL A 150 -9.39 8.50 -29.20
N GLY A 151 -9.46 9.59 -28.44
CA GLY A 151 -8.30 10.44 -28.17
C GLY A 151 -7.33 9.92 -27.09
N VAL A 152 -7.53 8.73 -26.51
CA VAL A 152 -6.83 8.31 -25.27
C VAL A 152 -5.31 8.22 -25.47
N PHE A 153 -4.85 7.76 -26.63
CA PHE A 153 -3.42 7.72 -26.93
C PHE A 153 -2.82 9.12 -27.06
N SER A 154 -3.46 9.99 -27.84
CA SER A 154 -3.03 11.38 -27.98
C SER A 154 -3.05 12.08 -26.62
N ALA A 155 -4.02 11.76 -25.75
CA ALA A 155 -4.09 12.28 -24.40
C ALA A 155 -2.86 11.91 -23.56
N MET A 156 -2.48 10.63 -23.56
CA MET A 156 -1.32 10.14 -22.82
C MET A 156 -0.01 10.77 -23.32
N PHE A 157 0.21 10.78 -24.63
CA PHE A 157 1.41 11.37 -25.23
C PHE A 157 1.49 12.87 -24.94
N THR A 158 0.40 13.60 -25.21
CA THR A 158 0.35 15.05 -25.05
C THR A 158 0.50 15.46 -23.60
N ALA A 159 -0.10 14.73 -22.64
CA ALA A 159 0.06 15.01 -21.21
C ALA A 159 1.53 15.00 -20.77
N VAL A 160 2.30 14.00 -21.20
CA VAL A 160 3.72 13.87 -20.84
C VAL A 160 4.57 14.89 -21.59
N ALA A 161 4.41 14.98 -22.91
CA ALA A 161 5.21 15.86 -23.76
C ALA A 161 4.95 17.34 -23.46
N ALA A 162 3.69 17.79 -23.41
CA ALA A 162 3.34 19.17 -23.12
C ALA A 162 3.82 19.60 -21.74
N THR A 163 3.59 18.79 -20.71
CA THR A 163 4.10 19.08 -19.35
C THR A 163 5.62 19.24 -19.34
N ARG A 164 6.36 18.35 -20.01
CA ARG A 164 7.84 18.43 -20.04
C ARG A 164 8.34 19.69 -20.75
N ILE A 165 7.74 20.02 -21.89
CA ILE A 165 8.09 21.19 -22.71
C ILE A 165 7.74 22.47 -21.95
N PHE A 166 6.59 22.51 -21.30
CA PHE A 166 6.16 23.63 -20.46
C PHE A 166 7.16 23.93 -19.35
N TYR A 167 7.54 22.92 -18.55
CA TYR A 167 8.55 23.09 -17.50
C TYR A 167 9.93 23.48 -18.05
N PHE A 168 10.33 22.93 -19.19
CA PHE A 168 11.56 23.34 -19.86
C PHE A 168 11.58 24.85 -20.15
N PHE A 169 10.48 25.41 -20.66
CA PHE A 169 10.38 26.85 -20.88
C PHE A 169 10.31 27.64 -19.57
N CYS A 170 9.56 27.19 -18.57
CA CYS A 170 9.54 27.84 -17.25
C CYS A 170 10.94 27.95 -16.63
N GLU A 171 11.76 26.91 -16.75
CA GLU A 171 13.13 26.87 -16.21
C GLU A 171 14.12 27.71 -17.03
N LYS A 172 14.08 27.60 -18.37
CA LYS A 172 15.10 28.19 -19.26
C LYS A 172 14.81 29.62 -19.68
N MET A 173 13.59 30.10 -19.55
CA MET A 173 13.23 31.41 -20.05
C MET A 173 13.84 32.53 -19.19
N SER A 174 14.49 33.49 -19.87
CA SER A 174 15.19 34.60 -19.23
C SER A 174 14.25 35.39 -18.31
N PRO A 175 14.73 35.89 -17.15
CA PRO A 175 13.95 36.73 -16.24
C PRO A 175 13.38 38.00 -16.87
N ALA A 176 13.87 38.42 -18.05
CA ALA A 176 13.36 39.56 -18.82
C ALA A 176 11.96 39.32 -19.40
N PHE A 177 11.58 38.07 -19.63
CA PHE A 177 10.25 37.69 -20.12
C PHE A 177 9.26 37.36 -19.00
N ARG A 178 9.69 37.41 -17.74
CA ARG A 178 8.80 37.29 -16.58
C ARG A 178 8.21 38.66 -16.30
N PHE A 179 6.89 38.79 -16.45
CA PHE A 179 6.19 40.04 -16.22
C PHE A 179 6.48 40.56 -14.79
N ARG A 180 7.15 41.70 -14.68
CA ARG A 180 7.42 42.37 -13.40
C ARG A 180 6.47 43.55 -13.26
N SER A 181 5.29 43.32 -12.72
CA SER A 181 4.51 44.38 -12.11
C SER A 181 4.97 44.50 -10.65
N ALA A 182 5.61 45.62 -10.31
CA ALA A 182 5.87 45.96 -8.91
C ALA A 182 4.51 46.28 -8.24
N GLY A 183 4.17 45.57 -7.16
CA GLY A 183 2.95 45.79 -6.38
C GLY A 183 1.74 44.91 -6.71
N SER A 184 1.83 43.95 -7.63
CA SER A 184 0.76 42.95 -7.86
C SER A 184 0.86 41.73 -6.93
N GLU A 185 -0.29 41.12 -6.66
CA GLU A 185 -0.39 39.84 -5.93
C GLU A 185 0.45 38.74 -6.61
N VAL A 186 1.01 37.84 -5.79
CA VAL A 186 1.95 36.80 -6.23
C VAL A 186 1.32 35.88 -7.29
N ASP A 187 0.05 35.52 -7.13
CA ASP A 187 -0.66 34.61 -8.04
C ASP A 187 -0.90 35.24 -9.42
N TYR A 188 -1.18 36.55 -9.46
CA TYR A 188 -1.32 37.30 -10.71
C TYR A 188 0.01 37.32 -11.48
N ARG A 189 1.11 37.59 -10.79
CA ARG A 189 2.45 37.59 -11.40
C ARG A 189 2.86 36.21 -11.92
N ASN A 190 2.58 35.16 -11.15
CA ASN A 190 2.84 33.78 -11.56
C ASN A 190 2.05 33.42 -12.83
N SER A 191 0.78 33.82 -12.91
CA SER A 191 -0.06 33.63 -14.10
C SER A 191 0.47 34.34 -15.34
N LEU A 192 0.88 35.61 -15.22
CA LEU A 192 1.48 36.33 -16.36
C LEU A 192 2.81 35.71 -16.81
N SER A 193 3.60 35.16 -15.87
CA SER A 193 4.88 34.53 -16.20
C SER A 193 4.73 33.24 -17.03
N THR A 194 3.56 32.60 -17.00
CA THR A 194 3.28 31.37 -17.74
C THR A 194 2.76 31.58 -19.17
N ILE A 195 2.44 32.81 -19.57
CA ILE A 195 1.90 33.12 -20.91
C ILE A 195 2.86 32.69 -22.01
N TYR A 196 4.14 33.04 -21.93
CA TYR A 196 5.11 32.69 -22.97
C TYR A 196 5.45 31.20 -23.01
N PRO A 197 5.71 30.51 -21.87
CA PRO A 197 5.83 29.06 -21.86
C PRO A 197 4.63 28.34 -22.49
N LEU A 198 3.40 28.77 -22.17
CA LEU A 198 2.17 28.24 -22.77
C LEU A 198 2.15 28.46 -24.29
N LEU A 199 2.41 29.69 -24.75
CA LEU A 199 2.43 30.02 -26.18
C LEU A 199 3.43 29.17 -26.95
N LEU A 200 4.68 29.08 -26.47
CA LEU A 200 5.74 28.30 -27.11
C LEU A 200 5.43 26.80 -27.13
N CYS A 201 4.92 26.27 -26.02
CA CYS A 201 4.49 24.88 -25.95
C CYS A 201 3.38 24.60 -26.97
N THR A 202 2.36 25.47 -27.03
CA THR A 202 1.25 25.34 -27.97
C THR A 202 1.72 25.40 -29.43
N LEU A 203 2.60 26.35 -29.77
CA LEU A 203 3.18 26.48 -31.12
C LEU A 203 3.96 25.23 -31.55
N ILE A 204 4.66 24.57 -30.63
CA ILE A 204 5.33 23.29 -30.92
C ILE A 204 4.32 22.21 -31.29
N PHE A 205 3.19 22.10 -30.56
CA PHE A 205 2.15 21.13 -30.87
C PHE A 205 1.44 21.43 -32.19
N VAL A 206 1.20 22.72 -32.51
CA VAL A 206 0.71 23.12 -33.84
C VAL A 206 1.68 22.67 -34.93
N ALA A 207 2.97 22.98 -34.78
CA ALA A 207 4.00 22.62 -35.75
C ALA A 207 4.13 21.10 -35.91
N LEU A 208 4.06 20.35 -34.81
CA LEU A 208 4.08 18.89 -34.80
C LEU A 208 2.87 18.33 -35.58
N ASN A 209 1.67 18.86 -35.35
CA ASN A 209 0.47 18.40 -36.03
C ASN A 209 0.54 18.67 -37.56
N LEU A 210 1.00 19.86 -37.95
CA LEU A 210 1.23 20.19 -39.36
C LEU A 210 2.31 19.32 -40.01
N LEU A 211 3.36 18.97 -39.26
CA LEU A 211 4.41 18.06 -39.72
C LEU A 211 3.86 16.64 -39.93
N ILE A 212 3.04 16.14 -39.01
CA ILE A 212 2.40 14.82 -39.13
C ILE A 212 1.60 14.75 -40.44
N LYS A 213 0.80 15.79 -40.73
CA LYS A 213 0.05 15.85 -42.00
C LYS A 213 0.94 15.91 -43.23
N ALA A 214 1.96 16.75 -43.20
CA ALA A 214 2.84 16.94 -44.36
C ALA A 214 3.64 15.66 -44.69
N VAL A 215 4.10 14.93 -43.67
CA VAL A 215 4.98 13.76 -43.84
C VAL A 215 4.20 12.46 -43.99
N PHE A 216 3.21 12.22 -43.12
CA PHE A 216 2.53 10.93 -43.01
C PHE A 216 1.13 10.92 -43.64
N LYS A 217 0.64 12.06 -44.12
CA LYS A 217 -0.73 12.21 -44.67
C LYS A 217 -1.84 11.80 -43.68
N ALA A 218 -1.54 11.85 -42.38
CA ALA A 218 -2.52 11.66 -41.31
C ALA A 218 -2.94 13.03 -40.78
N ASP A 219 -4.22 13.21 -40.43
CA ASP A 219 -4.72 14.52 -39.99
C ASP A 219 -4.25 14.89 -38.58
N ASN A 220 -3.99 13.90 -37.74
CA ASN A 220 -3.46 14.07 -36.39
C ASN A 220 -2.64 12.84 -35.93
N LEU A 221 -2.09 12.93 -34.71
CA LEU A 221 -1.30 11.84 -34.11
C LEU A 221 -2.12 10.55 -33.88
N ASN A 222 -3.41 10.68 -33.55
CA ASN A 222 -4.26 9.52 -33.32
C ASN A 222 -4.48 8.74 -34.61
N ASP A 223 -4.75 9.44 -35.71
CA ASP A 223 -4.93 8.83 -37.02
C ASP A 223 -3.64 8.18 -37.51
N LEU A 224 -2.49 8.80 -37.26
CA LEU A 224 -1.19 8.22 -37.60
C LEU A 224 -1.00 6.86 -36.91
N ILE A 225 -1.24 6.81 -35.61
CA ILE A 225 -1.12 5.57 -34.82
C ILE A 225 -2.16 4.56 -35.29
N THR A 226 -3.39 4.98 -35.50
CA THR A 226 -4.48 4.07 -35.85
C THR A 226 -4.30 3.48 -37.24
N ASN A 227 -3.86 4.28 -38.23
CA ASN A 227 -3.51 3.80 -39.56
C ASN A 227 -2.36 2.78 -39.49
N PHE A 228 -1.31 3.07 -38.72
CA PHE A 228 -0.21 2.12 -38.52
C PHE A 228 -0.68 0.79 -37.93
N ILE A 229 -1.58 0.83 -36.93
CA ILE A 229 -2.15 -0.39 -36.36
C ILE A 229 -3.01 -1.11 -37.41
N VAL A 230 -3.90 -0.42 -38.13
CA VAL A 230 -4.75 -1.01 -39.18
C VAL A 230 -3.92 -1.70 -40.28
N ASP A 231 -2.81 -1.09 -40.70
CA ASP A 231 -1.88 -1.66 -41.68
C ASP A 231 -1.22 -2.96 -41.19
N LEU A 232 -1.00 -3.11 -39.87
CA LEU A 232 -0.50 -4.35 -39.29
C LEU A 232 -1.47 -5.52 -39.50
N PHE A 233 -2.78 -5.25 -39.47
CA PHE A 233 -3.81 -6.27 -39.68
C PHE A 233 -4.09 -6.56 -41.15
N HIS A 234 -3.84 -5.59 -42.05
CA HIS A 234 -4.10 -5.75 -43.48
C HIS A 234 -3.34 -6.94 -44.11
N ASN A 235 -2.14 -7.24 -43.60
CA ASN A 235 -1.29 -8.32 -44.11
C ASN A 235 -1.58 -9.70 -43.48
N VAL A 236 -2.57 -9.80 -42.60
CA VAL A 236 -2.90 -11.05 -41.90
C VAL A 236 -4.17 -11.65 -42.49
N ASN A 237 -4.11 -12.91 -42.92
CA ASN A 237 -5.27 -13.62 -43.45
C ASN A 237 -6.43 -13.65 -42.44
N ASP A 238 -7.65 -13.40 -42.93
CA ASP A 238 -8.89 -13.49 -42.18
C ASP A 238 -9.03 -14.89 -41.54
N GLY A 239 -9.04 -14.95 -40.21
CA GLY A 239 -9.10 -16.22 -39.47
C GLY A 239 -8.37 -16.18 -38.13
N LEU A 240 -7.85 -17.34 -37.70
CA LEU A 240 -7.21 -17.50 -36.39
C LEU A 240 -6.01 -16.56 -36.18
N GLY A 241 -5.22 -16.31 -37.24
CA GLY A 241 -4.07 -15.41 -37.17
C GLY A 241 -4.44 -13.99 -36.79
N ALA A 242 -5.48 -13.44 -37.42
CA ALA A 242 -6.00 -12.11 -37.09
C ALA A 242 -6.55 -12.05 -35.65
N GLY A 243 -7.25 -13.10 -35.20
CA GLY A 243 -7.74 -13.20 -33.82
C GLY A 243 -6.62 -13.24 -32.78
N LEU A 244 -5.57 -14.05 -33.01
CA LEU A 244 -4.40 -14.14 -32.13
C LEU A 244 -3.63 -12.82 -32.08
N LEU A 245 -3.43 -12.18 -33.23
CA LEU A 245 -2.77 -10.87 -33.29
C LEU A 245 -3.60 -9.82 -32.56
N TYR A 246 -4.92 -9.80 -32.75
CA TYR A 246 -5.81 -8.86 -32.07
C TYR A 246 -5.73 -8.99 -30.55
N VAL A 247 -5.90 -10.21 -30.03
CA VAL A 247 -5.82 -10.49 -28.58
C VAL A 247 -4.44 -10.14 -28.02
N LEU A 248 -3.37 -10.53 -28.73
CA LEU A 248 -2.00 -10.21 -28.32
C LEU A 248 -1.75 -8.71 -28.20
N VAL A 249 -2.11 -7.93 -29.23
CA VAL A 249 -1.90 -6.48 -29.23
C VAL A 249 -2.80 -5.82 -28.17
N LEU A 250 -4.05 -6.28 -28.03
CA LEU A 250 -4.99 -5.79 -27.02
C LEU A 250 -4.43 -5.93 -25.60
N ASP A 251 -3.98 -7.13 -25.22
CA ASP A 251 -3.49 -7.40 -23.87
C ASP A 251 -2.10 -6.80 -23.64
N LEU A 252 -1.26 -6.70 -24.68
CA LEU A 252 0.03 -6.03 -24.59
C LEU A 252 -0.14 -4.54 -24.29
N LEU A 253 -1.06 -3.86 -24.98
CA LEU A 253 -1.38 -2.46 -24.69
C LEU A 253 -1.84 -2.29 -23.23
N TRP A 254 -2.73 -3.16 -22.77
CA TRP A 254 -3.18 -3.17 -21.37
C TRP A 254 -2.05 -3.38 -20.37
N ALA A 255 -1.08 -4.24 -20.70
CA ALA A 255 0.08 -4.46 -19.86
C ALA A 255 0.99 -3.23 -19.72
N PHE A 256 0.95 -2.29 -20.67
CA PHE A 256 1.60 -0.98 -20.58
C PHE A 256 0.68 0.12 -20.03
N GLY A 257 -0.52 -0.25 -19.56
CA GLY A 257 -1.51 0.67 -18.99
C GLY A 257 -2.34 1.42 -20.02
N ILE A 258 -2.29 0.99 -21.29
CA ILE A 258 -3.05 1.57 -22.40
C ILE A 258 -4.30 0.71 -22.61
N HIS A 259 -5.47 1.33 -22.68
CA HIS A 259 -6.73 0.59 -22.78
C HIS A 259 -6.90 -0.06 -24.19
N GLY A 260 -6.42 -1.30 -24.35
CA GLY A 260 -6.32 -2.01 -25.63
C GLY A 260 -7.62 -2.11 -26.42
N GLY A 261 -8.77 -2.23 -25.74
CA GLY A 261 -10.08 -2.27 -26.41
C GLY A 261 -10.43 -0.97 -27.15
N ASN A 262 -10.10 0.17 -26.56
CA ASN A 262 -10.34 1.49 -27.16
C ASN A 262 -9.32 1.76 -28.27
N ALA A 263 -8.07 1.39 -28.00
CA ALA A 263 -6.96 1.50 -28.92
C ALA A 263 -7.18 0.75 -30.25
N LEU A 264 -7.85 -0.40 -30.19
CA LEU A 264 -8.10 -1.26 -31.34
C LEU A 264 -9.54 -1.17 -31.85
N GLU A 265 -10.30 -0.14 -31.48
CA GLU A 265 -11.70 -0.01 -31.86
C GLU A 265 -11.86 0.07 -33.39
N GLN A 266 -11.07 0.90 -34.07
CA GLN A 266 -11.13 0.99 -35.53
C GLN A 266 -10.74 -0.31 -36.24
N VAL A 267 -9.74 -1.04 -35.71
CA VAL A 267 -9.36 -2.37 -36.21
C VAL A 267 -10.51 -3.35 -36.03
N SER A 268 -11.15 -3.34 -34.87
CA SER A 268 -12.32 -4.16 -34.57
C SER A 268 -13.47 -3.89 -35.56
N GLN A 269 -13.82 -2.62 -35.77
CA GLN A 269 -14.88 -2.23 -36.71
C GLN A 269 -14.56 -2.60 -38.15
N THR A 270 -13.29 -2.58 -38.54
CA THR A 270 -12.86 -2.86 -39.92
C THR A 270 -12.78 -4.37 -40.20
N TYR A 271 -12.23 -5.17 -39.28
CA TYR A 271 -11.88 -6.57 -39.57
C TYR A 271 -12.68 -7.62 -38.77
N LEU A 272 -13.24 -7.27 -37.61
CA LEU A 272 -13.84 -8.25 -36.69
C LEU A 272 -15.37 -8.14 -36.60
N VAL A 273 -15.90 -6.92 -36.59
CA VAL A 273 -17.35 -6.66 -36.52
C VAL A 273 -18.08 -7.15 -37.78
N PRO A 274 -17.58 -6.95 -39.02
CA PRO A 274 -18.25 -7.46 -40.21
C PRO A 274 -18.46 -8.98 -40.18
N ASN A 275 -17.54 -9.71 -39.54
CA ASN A 275 -17.62 -11.17 -39.43
C ASN A 275 -18.74 -11.65 -38.49
N ASP A 276 -19.32 -10.80 -37.64
CA ASP A 276 -20.49 -11.17 -36.81
C ASP A 276 -21.73 -11.49 -37.67
N ALA A 277 -21.81 -10.95 -38.89
CA ALA A 277 -22.90 -11.18 -39.83
C ALA A 277 -22.60 -12.27 -40.88
N VAL A 278 -21.34 -12.71 -41.00
CA VAL A 278 -20.90 -13.66 -42.04
C VAL A 278 -21.08 -15.10 -41.55
N SER A 279 -21.91 -15.87 -42.26
CA SER A 279 -22.11 -17.30 -41.97
C SER A 279 -20.84 -18.10 -42.28
N GLY A 280 -20.21 -18.67 -41.25
CA GLY A 280 -19.04 -19.54 -41.39
C GLY A 280 -17.71 -18.92 -40.94
N ALA A 281 -17.68 -17.62 -40.64
CA ALA A 281 -16.52 -17.01 -39.99
C ALA A 281 -16.50 -17.41 -38.50
N VAL A 282 -15.44 -18.09 -38.07
CA VAL A 282 -15.27 -18.46 -36.65
C VAL A 282 -14.81 -17.26 -35.83
N ILE A 283 -13.86 -16.49 -36.37
CA ILE A 283 -13.29 -15.32 -35.69
C ILE A 283 -14.11 -14.08 -36.06
N SER A 284 -14.81 -13.55 -35.06
CA SER A 284 -15.57 -12.32 -35.13
C SER A 284 -15.41 -11.54 -33.82
N LYS A 285 -15.86 -10.28 -33.78
CA LYS A 285 -15.79 -9.48 -32.53
C LYS A 285 -16.57 -10.14 -31.41
N SER A 286 -17.80 -10.59 -31.68
CA SER A 286 -18.62 -11.30 -30.69
C SER A 286 -18.00 -12.63 -30.27
N PHE A 287 -17.31 -13.35 -31.16
CA PHE A 287 -16.60 -14.57 -30.76
C PHE A 287 -15.45 -14.26 -29.78
N LEU A 288 -14.63 -13.25 -30.06
CA LEU A 288 -13.50 -12.89 -29.19
C LEU A 288 -13.98 -12.41 -27.81
N ASP A 289 -14.98 -11.53 -27.76
CA ASP A 289 -15.48 -10.98 -26.50
C ASP A 289 -16.09 -12.07 -25.60
N ASN A 290 -16.83 -13.01 -26.20
CA ASN A 290 -17.57 -14.01 -25.44
C ASN A 290 -16.78 -15.29 -25.17
N PHE A 291 -15.69 -15.56 -25.88
CA PHE A 291 -14.95 -16.81 -25.69
C PHE A 291 -13.45 -16.65 -25.45
N ALA A 292 -12.80 -15.60 -25.96
CA ALA A 292 -11.38 -15.35 -25.70
C ALA A 292 -11.20 -14.46 -24.46
N LEU A 293 -11.91 -13.33 -24.41
CA LEU A 293 -11.74 -12.25 -23.45
C LEU A 293 -12.81 -12.27 -22.34
N ILE A 294 -13.16 -13.46 -21.82
CA ILE A 294 -14.16 -13.57 -20.76
C ILE A 294 -13.69 -12.90 -19.47
N GLY A 295 -14.56 -12.09 -18.88
CA GLY A 295 -14.23 -11.24 -17.75
C GLY A 295 -13.44 -9.97 -18.10
N GLY A 296 -13.27 -9.65 -19.39
CA GLY A 296 -12.50 -8.49 -19.86
C GLY A 296 -11.10 -8.88 -20.37
N CYS A 297 -10.18 -7.91 -20.42
CA CYS A 297 -8.80 -8.18 -20.84
C CYS A 297 -8.07 -9.14 -19.89
N GLY A 298 -7.07 -9.86 -20.41
CA GLY A 298 -6.37 -10.90 -19.66
C GLY A 298 -7.23 -12.10 -19.26
N THR A 299 -8.47 -12.21 -19.75
CA THR A 299 -9.45 -13.21 -19.29
C THR A 299 -9.63 -13.13 -17.77
N SER A 300 -9.89 -11.92 -17.26
CA SER A 300 -9.74 -11.57 -15.83
C SER A 300 -10.59 -12.41 -14.87
N ILE A 301 -11.66 -13.06 -15.33
CA ILE A 301 -12.44 -14.00 -14.49
C ILE A 301 -11.57 -15.17 -13.98
N CYS A 302 -10.60 -15.62 -14.80
CA CYS A 302 -9.63 -16.64 -14.43
C CYS A 302 -8.69 -16.14 -13.33
N LEU A 303 -8.25 -14.88 -13.42
CA LEU A 303 -7.40 -14.25 -12.41
C LEU A 303 -8.17 -14.06 -11.09
N VAL A 304 -9.40 -13.55 -11.13
CA VAL A 304 -10.26 -13.43 -9.93
C VAL A 304 -10.39 -14.78 -9.25
N THR A 305 -10.69 -15.83 -10.01
CA THR A 305 -10.83 -17.19 -9.49
C THR A 305 -9.51 -17.68 -8.89
N ALA A 306 -8.38 -17.44 -9.56
CA ALA A 306 -7.06 -17.81 -9.06
C ALA A 306 -6.70 -17.08 -7.76
N LEU A 307 -7.03 -15.80 -7.63
CA LEU A 307 -6.79 -15.04 -6.40
C LEU A 307 -7.66 -15.55 -5.24
N LEU A 308 -8.94 -15.82 -5.49
CA LEU A 308 -9.84 -16.34 -4.45
C LEU A 308 -9.39 -17.71 -3.92
N LEU A 309 -8.84 -18.57 -4.79
CA LEU A 309 -8.45 -19.93 -4.44
C LEU A 309 -7.00 -20.06 -3.96
N PHE A 310 -6.06 -19.29 -4.52
CA PHE A 310 -4.62 -19.53 -4.35
C PHE A 310 -3.83 -18.37 -3.76
N ALA A 311 -4.38 -17.15 -3.67
CA ALA A 311 -3.68 -16.05 -3.01
C ALA A 311 -3.52 -16.37 -1.53
N GLY A 312 -2.33 -16.17 -0.96
CA GLY A 312 -2.07 -16.28 0.47
C GLY A 312 -2.53 -15.04 1.23
N SER A 313 -2.40 -13.85 0.63
CA SER A 313 -2.69 -12.59 1.31
C SER A 313 -4.19 -12.29 1.40
N ARG A 314 -4.61 -11.78 2.57
CA ARG A 314 -5.99 -11.34 2.82
C ARG A 314 -6.41 -10.22 1.87
N ASP A 315 -5.51 -9.29 1.60
CA ASP A 315 -5.76 -8.12 0.74
C ASP A 315 -6.06 -8.52 -0.70
N ASN A 316 -5.26 -9.42 -1.29
CA ASN A 316 -5.49 -9.89 -2.65
C ASN A 316 -6.83 -10.63 -2.77
N ARG A 317 -7.20 -11.44 -1.76
CA ARG A 317 -8.51 -12.10 -1.72
C ARG A 317 -9.65 -11.10 -1.58
N GLN A 318 -9.49 -10.07 -0.75
CA GLN A 318 -10.50 -9.02 -0.58
C GLN A 318 -10.69 -8.21 -1.87
N LEU A 319 -9.60 -7.81 -2.51
CA LEU A 319 -9.63 -7.14 -3.81
C LEU A 319 -10.36 -8.00 -4.86
N ALA A 320 -10.05 -9.29 -4.93
CA ALA A 320 -10.73 -10.21 -5.84
C ALA A 320 -12.23 -10.31 -5.55
N ARG A 321 -12.65 -10.36 -4.28
CA ARG A 321 -14.07 -10.33 -3.90
C ARG A 321 -14.76 -9.03 -4.32
N SER A 322 -14.09 -7.90 -4.16
CA SER A 322 -14.62 -6.58 -4.54
C SER A 322 -14.72 -6.42 -6.07
N ALA A 323 -13.77 -6.98 -6.82
CA ALA A 323 -13.75 -6.92 -8.28
C ALA A 323 -14.68 -7.94 -8.95
N ALA A 324 -14.96 -9.09 -8.31
CA ALA A 324 -15.71 -10.19 -8.89
C ALA A 324 -17.07 -9.79 -9.51
N PRO A 325 -17.91 -8.94 -8.88
CA PRO A 325 -19.17 -8.52 -9.49
C PRO A 325 -18.97 -7.76 -10.80
N ALA A 326 -18.00 -6.84 -10.86
CA ALA A 326 -17.70 -6.10 -12.09
C ALA A 326 -17.14 -7.02 -13.18
N VAL A 327 -16.20 -7.90 -12.82
CA VAL A 327 -15.56 -8.84 -13.75
C VAL A 327 -16.57 -9.85 -14.30
N PHE A 328 -17.59 -10.21 -13.52
CA PHE A 328 -18.69 -11.05 -14.02
C PHE A 328 -19.44 -10.42 -15.19
N PHE A 329 -19.47 -9.09 -15.28
CA PHE A 329 -20.00 -8.31 -16.41
C PHE A 329 -18.90 -7.80 -17.36
N ASN A 330 -17.72 -8.43 -17.33
CA ASN A 330 -16.55 -8.10 -18.16
C ASN A 330 -15.94 -6.71 -17.89
N ILE A 331 -16.20 -6.11 -16.72
CA ILE A 331 -15.62 -4.84 -16.25
C ILE A 331 -14.47 -5.18 -15.29
N ASN A 332 -13.22 -4.89 -15.65
CA ASN A 332 -12.05 -5.42 -14.94
C ASN A 332 -11.02 -4.37 -14.48
N GLU A 333 -11.34 -3.09 -14.58
CA GLU A 333 -10.47 -1.97 -14.19
C GLU A 333 -10.07 -2.05 -12.72
N ILE A 334 -11.00 -2.43 -11.83
CA ILE A 334 -10.71 -2.62 -10.39
C ILE A 334 -9.58 -3.64 -10.21
N LEU A 335 -9.56 -4.69 -11.02
CA LEU A 335 -8.55 -5.75 -10.91
C LEU A 335 -7.24 -5.35 -11.57
N VAL A 336 -7.28 -4.80 -12.79
CA VAL A 336 -6.09 -4.45 -13.59
C VAL A 336 -5.27 -3.33 -12.96
N TYR A 337 -5.93 -2.38 -12.28
CA TYR A 337 -5.25 -1.30 -11.57
C TYR A 337 -5.10 -1.56 -10.07
N GLY A 338 -6.02 -2.32 -9.45
CA GLY A 338 -5.94 -2.68 -8.03
C GLY A 338 -4.85 -3.71 -7.73
N LEU A 339 -4.61 -4.65 -8.67
CA LEU A 339 -3.35 -5.39 -8.73
C LEU A 339 -2.43 -4.62 -9.66
N PRO A 340 -1.15 -4.46 -9.33
CA PRO A 340 -0.19 -3.94 -10.29
C PRO A 340 0.05 -5.02 -11.35
N ILE A 341 -0.88 -5.22 -12.28
CA ILE A 341 -0.68 -6.08 -13.46
C ILE A 341 0.11 -5.28 -14.49
N VAL A 342 -0.25 -4.00 -14.65
CA VAL A 342 0.46 -3.04 -15.50
C VAL A 342 1.93 -2.99 -15.11
N LEU A 343 2.79 -3.37 -16.04
CA LEU A 343 4.26 -3.39 -15.94
C LEU A 343 4.85 -4.32 -14.88
N ASN A 344 4.05 -5.22 -14.32
CA ASN A 344 4.55 -6.30 -13.49
C ASN A 344 4.94 -7.47 -14.39
N PRO A 345 6.24 -7.78 -14.53
CA PRO A 345 6.67 -8.81 -15.49
C PRO A 345 6.30 -10.23 -15.05
N VAL A 346 5.89 -10.43 -13.79
CA VAL A 346 5.36 -11.72 -13.35
C VAL A 346 3.94 -11.88 -13.87
N MET A 347 3.11 -10.86 -13.68
CA MET A 347 1.68 -10.92 -14.04
C MET A 347 1.41 -10.69 -15.53
N ILE A 348 2.28 -10.00 -16.27
CA ILE A 348 2.13 -9.80 -17.72
C ILE A 348 2.10 -11.12 -18.50
N ILE A 349 2.85 -12.13 -18.02
CA ILE A 349 2.98 -13.42 -18.70
C ILE A 349 1.63 -14.17 -18.74
N PRO A 350 0.99 -14.50 -17.60
CA PRO A 350 -0.32 -15.15 -17.62
C PRO A 350 -1.41 -14.21 -18.15
N PHE A 351 -1.25 -12.89 -18.03
CA PHE A 351 -2.18 -11.90 -18.59
C PHE A 351 -2.25 -11.94 -20.11
N ILE A 352 -1.14 -12.18 -20.80
CA ILE A 352 -1.14 -12.36 -22.26
C ILE A 352 -1.42 -13.81 -22.65
N LEU A 353 -0.86 -14.77 -21.90
CA LEU A 353 -0.95 -16.19 -22.25
C LEU A 353 -2.38 -16.74 -22.10
N THR A 354 -3.10 -16.34 -21.05
CA THR A 354 -4.43 -16.91 -20.75
C THR A 354 -5.47 -16.60 -21.84
N PRO A 355 -5.60 -15.35 -22.33
CA PRO A 355 -6.46 -15.02 -23.47
C PRO A 355 -6.12 -15.77 -24.76
N LEU A 356 -4.83 -15.93 -25.06
CA LEU A 356 -4.40 -16.68 -26.24
C LEU A 356 -4.78 -18.17 -26.12
N CYS A 357 -4.57 -18.78 -24.96
CA CYS A 357 -5.01 -20.16 -24.69
C CYS A 357 -6.54 -20.27 -24.75
N SER A 358 -7.25 -19.30 -24.19
CA SER A 358 -8.72 -19.20 -24.21
C SER A 358 -9.25 -19.18 -25.65
N LEU A 359 -8.66 -18.33 -26.50
CA LEU A 359 -8.97 -18.26 -27.92
C LEU A 359 -8.73 -19.58 -28.64
N LEU A 360 -7.57 -20.23 -28.41
CA LEU A 360 -7.24 -21.51 -29.05
C LEU A 360 -8.20 -22.63 -28.63
N LEU A 361 -8.59 -22.67 -27.35
CA LEU A 361 -9.57 -23.63 -26.83
C LEU A 361 -10.94 -23.43 -27.48
N ALA A 362 -11.43 -22.18 -27.51
CA ALA A 362 -12.70 -21.85 -28.12
C ALA A 362 -12.72 -22.12 -29.63
N TYR A 363 -11.64 -21.76 -30.33
CA TYR A 363 -11.50 -21.98 -31.76
C TYR A 363 -11.46 -23.49 -32.08
N GLY A 364 -10.71 -24.28 -31.32
CA GLY A 364 -10.69 -25.74 -31.44
C GLY A 364 -12.07 -26.37 -31.19
N ALA A 365 -12.82 -25.86 -30.21
CA ALA A 365 -14.19 -26.29 -29.96
C ALA A 365 -15.15 -25.92 -31.13
N ALA A 366 -14.96 -24.77 -31.76
CA ALA A 366 -15.77 -24.34 -32.90
C ALA A 366 -15.47 -25.18 -34.15
N VAL A 367 -14.19 -25.39 -34.48
CA VAL A 367 -13.76 -26.17 -35.66
C VAL A 367 -14.09 -27.65 -35.51
N SER A 368 -14.03 -28.21 -34.30
CA SER A 368 -14.47 -29.60 -34.04
C SER A 368 -15.99 -29.80 -34.09
N GLY A 369 -16.77 -28.72 -34.24
CA GLY A 369 -18.23 -28.77 -34.24
C GLY A 369 -18.86 -28.97 -32.86
N PHE A 370 -18.05 -28.96 -31.78
CA PHE A 370 -18.58 -29.00 -30.42
C PHE A 370 -19.31 -27.69 -30.10
N LEU A 371 -18.66 -26.54 -30.31
CA LEU A 371 -19.23 -25.22 -30.12
C LEU A 371 -19.97 -24.80 -31.40
N PRO A 372 -21.29 -24.58 -31.35
CA PRO A 372 -22.02 -24.00 -32.48
C PRO A 372 -21.49 -22.61 -32.81
N MET A 373 -21.50 -22.26 -34.10
CA MET A 373 -21.07 -20.94 -34.56
C MET A 373 -21.88 -19.83 -33.89
N VAL A 374 -21.19 -18.76 -33.51
CA VAL A 374 -21.80 -17.62 -32.82
C VAL A 374 -22.82 -16.95 -33.75
N LYS A 375 -24.03 -16.71 -33.25
CA LYS A 375 -25.13 -16.11 -34.01
C LYS A 375 -25.44 -14.72 -33.49
N GLY A 376 -25.14 -13.70 -34.30
CA GLY A 376 -25.48 -12.31 -34.01
C GLY A 376 -24.58 -11.67 -32.95
N THR A 377 -24.76 -10.37 -32.78
CA THR A 377 -23.94 -9.55 -31.88
C THR A 377 -24.44 -9.69 -30.45
N VAL A 378 -23.57 -10.17 -29.56
CA VAL A 378 -23.82 -10.18 -28.11
C VAL A 378 -23.01 -9.07 -27.48
N THR A 379 -23.67 -8.19 -26.73
CA THR A 379 -22.99 -7.07 -26.07
C THR A 379 -21.97 -7.58 -25.06
N TRP A 380 -20.77 -7.00 -25.08
CA TRP A 380 -19.64 -7.40 -24.21
C TRP A 380 -19.91 -7.24 -22.71
N THR A 381 -20.91 -6.47 -22.29
CA THR A 381 -21.36 -6.35 -20.89
C THR A 381 -22.22 -7.53 -20.42
N THR A 382 -22.52 -8.48 -21.31
CA THR A 382 -23.33 -9.67 -20.98
C THR A 382 -22.57 -10.54 -19.97
N PRO A 383 -23.21 -10.94 -18.85
CA PRO A 383 -22.49 -11.67 -17.82
C PRO A 383 -21.92 -13.00 -18.31
N VAL A 384 -20.74 -13.36 -17.78
CA VAL A 384 -20.04 -14.62 -18.11
C VAL A 384 -20.98 -15.81 -17.87
N PHE A 385 -20.85 -16.88 -18.66
CA PHE A 385 -21.75 -18.03 -18.75
C PHE A 385 -23.06 -17.74 -19.49
N PHE A 386 -23.76 -16.65 -19.16
CA PHE A 386 -24.94 -16.24 -19.93
C PHE A 386 -24.56 -15.84 -21.36
N SER A 387 -23.44 -15.14 -21.50
CA SER A 387 -22.89 -14.74 -22.79
C SER A 387 -22.56 -15.94 -23.68
N GLY A 388 -21.99 -17.02 -23.13
CA GLY A 388 -21.68 -18.23 -23.88
C GLY A 388 -22.93 -18.93 -24.42
N TYR A 389 -24.01 -18.94 -23.64
CA TYR A 389 -25.31 -19.47 -24.08
C TYR A 389 -25.94 -18.58 -25.16
N LEU A 390 -25.99 -17.27 -24.96
CA LEU A 390 -26.60 -16.34 -25.92
C LEU A 390 -25.84 -16.30 -27.25
N ALA A 391 -24.50 -16.30 -27.19
CA ALA A 391 -23.66 -16.27 -28.38
C ALA A 391 -23.81 -17.56 -29.21
N SER A 392 -23.80 -18.73 -28.58
CA SER A 392 -23.86 -20.02 -29.29
C SER A 392 -25.27 -20.59 -29.48
N GLY A 393 -26.26 -20.07 -28.76
CA GLY A 393 -27.60 -20.64 -28.65
C GLY A 393 -27.63 -22.02 -27.96
N SER A 394 -26.59 -22.40 -27.22
CA SER A 394 -26.42 -23.75 -26.68
C SER A 394 -25.67 -23.77 -25.35
N TRP A 395 -25.98 -24.76 -24.50
CA TRP A 395 -25.23 -25.00 -23.26
C TRP A 395 -23.75 -25.31 -23.52
N ARG A 396 -23.41 -25.76 -24.74
CA ARG A 396 -22.03 -26.05 -25.12
C ARG A 396 -21.14 -24.81 -25.10
N GLY A 397 -21.69 -23.62 -25.35
CA GLY A 397 -20.96 -22.36 -25.15
C GLY A 397 -20.59 -22.13 -23.69
N VAL A 398 -21.52 -22.41 -22.78
CA VAL A 398 -21.26 -22.35 -21.33
C VAL A 398 -20.17 -23.34 -20.94
N ALA A 399 -20.23 -24.57 -21.48
CA ALA A 399 -19.22 -25.60 -21.19
C ALA A 399 -17.81 -25.17 -21.63
N VAL A 400 -17.67 -24.56 -22.81
CA VAL A 400 -16.39 -24.00 -23.27
C VAL A 400 -15.89 -22.92 -22.31
N GLN A 401 -16.75 -21.97 -21.91
CA GLN A 401 -16.36 -20.92 -20.95
C GLN A 401 -15.93 -21.50 -19.60
N VAL A 402 -16.62 -22.53 -19.09
CA VAL A 402 -16.22 -23.21 -17.83
C VAL A 402 -14.84 -23.86 -17.98
N VAL A 403 -14.57 -24.55 -19.09
CA VAL A 403 -13.25 -25.13 -19.36
C VAL A 403 -12.19 -24.05 -19.45
N THR A 404 -12.48 -22.94 -20.13
CA THR A 404 -11.61 -21.76 -20.17
C THR A 404 -11.28 -21.24 -18.78
N VAL A 405 -12.28 -21.10 -17.89
CA VAL A 405 -12.05 -20.66 -16.50
C VAL A 405 -11.14 -21.63 -15.76
N LEU A 406 -11.34 -22.94 -15.88
CA LEU A 406 -10.50 -23.94 -15.22
C LEU A 406 -9.05 -23.90 -15.71
N VAL A 407 -8.85 -23.90 -17.03
CA VAL A 407 -7.51 -23.86 -17.64
C VAL A 407 -6.82 -22.52 -17.33
N GLY A 408 -7.51 -21.41 -17.50
CA GLY A 408 -6.97 -20.08 -17.22
C GLY A 408 -6.63 -19.89 -15.74
N THR A 409 -7.46 -20.41 -14.82
CA THR A 409 -7.16 -20.40 -13.39
C THR A 409 -5.89 -21.19 -13.09
N ALA A 410 -5.71 -22.35 -13.73
CA ALA A 410 -4.49 -23.15 -13.59
C ALA A 410 -3.25 -22.43 -14.14
N ILE A 411 -3.39 -21.65 -15.22
CA ILE A 411 -2.31 -20.81 -15.77
C ILE A 411 -1.97 -19.69 -14.78
N TYR A 412 -2.95 -18.98 -14.22
CA TYR A 412 -2.72 -17.87 -13.29
C TYR A 412 -2.18 -18.30 -11.92
N ALA A 413 -2.60 -19.45 -11.40
CA ALA A 413 -2.27 -19.92 -10.05
C ALA A 413 -0.78 -19.85 -9.66
N PRO A 414 0.18 -20.35 -10.46
CA PRO A 414 1.60 -20.24 -10.12
C PRO A 414 2.11 -18.79 -10.08
N PHE A 415 1.62 -17.93 -10.98
CA PHE A 415 2.04 -16.53 -11.06
C PHE A 415 1.46 -15.67 -9.95
N VAL A 416 0.24 -15.97 -9.48
CA VAL A 416 -0.34 -15.31 -8.30
C VAL A 416 0.56 -15.56 -7.08
N LYS A 417 0.94 -16.81 -6.84
CA LYS A 417 1.84 -17.16 -5.72
C LYS A 417 3.22 -16.54 -5.89
N LEU A 418 3.78 -16.57 -7.09
CA LEU A 418 5.09 -15.97 -7.38
C LEU A 418 5.07 -14.45 -7.19
N SER A 419 4.02 -13.77 -7.66
CA SER A 419 3.89 -12.32 -7.51
C SER A 419 3.77 -11.90 -6.04
N GLU A 420 3.09 -12.69 -5.20
CA GLU A 420 3.03 -12.44 -3.75
C GLU A 420 4.40 -12.61 -3.08
N GLN A 421 5.15 -13.66 -3.44
CA GLN A 421 6.50 -13.89 -2.91
C GLN A 421 7.46 -12.76 -3.31
N VAL A 422 7.40 -12.32 -4.57
CA VAL A 422 8.17 -11.16 -5.08
C VAL A 422 7.85 -9.91 -4.27
N ARG A 423 6.55 -9.60 -4.09
CA ARG A 423 6.10 -8.40 -3.35
C ARG A 423 6.52 -8.45 -1.87
N LYS A 424 6.40 -9.62 -1.24
CA LYS A 424 6.82 -9.82 0.16
C LYS A 424 8.31 -9.56 0.31
N HIS A 425 9.13 -10.13 -0.56
CA HIS A 425 10.57 -9.93 -0.51
C HIS A 425 11.00 -8.47 -0.80
N GLN A 426 10.29 -7.79 -1.70
CA GLN A 426 10.50 -6.36 -1.94
C GLN A 426 10.16 -5.51 -0.70
N ALA A 427 9.05 -5.82 -0.03
CA ALA A 427 8.65 -5.15 1.19
C ALA A 427 9.67 -5.37 2.32
N GLU A 428 10.16 -6.60 2.50
CA GLU A 428 11.24 -6.93 3.44
C GLU A 428 12.50 -6.12 3.17
N MET A 429 12.95 -6.05 1.92
CA MET A 429 14.13 -5.27 1.54
C MET A 429 13.97 -3.79 1.84
N LEU A 430 12.86 -3.17 1.42
CA LEU A 430 12.59 -1.76 1.65
C LEU A 430 12.39 -1.45 3.15
N GLN A 431 11.81 -2.38 3.92
CA GLN A 431 11.66 -2.26 5.36
C GLN A 431 13.03 -2.28 6.06
N ASN A 432 13.95 -3.15 5.62
CA ASN A 432 15.31 -3.18 6.14
C ASN A 432 16.07 -1.89 5.81
N GLU A 433 15.97 -1.40 4.58
CA GLU A 433 16.55 -0.09 4.19
C GLU A 433 15.98 1.05 5.05
N LEU A 434 14.66 1.04 5.32
CA LEU A 434 14.00 2.04 6.17
C LEU A 434 14.47 1.95 7.63
N THR A 435 14.71 0.73 8.11
CA THR A 435 15.23 0.46 9.45
C THR A 435 16.67 0.92 9.59
N GLU A 436 17.53 0.65 8.60
CA GLU A 436 18.92 1.12 8.57
C GLU A 436 18.97 2.65 8.50
N TYR A 437 18.18 3.26 7.63
CA TYR A 437 18.05 4.71 7.52
C TYR A 437 17.66 5.36 8.86
N LEU A 438 16.69 4.79 9.58
CA LEU A 438 16.30 5.26 10.90
C LEU A 438 17.45 5.15 11.91
N LYS A 439 18.14 4.01 11.95
CA LYS A 439 19.26 3.78 12.89
C LYS A 439 20.41 4.76 12.68
N GLU A 440 20.82 4.98 11.43
CA GLU A 440 21.89 5.93 11.10
C GLU A 440 21.58 7.34 11.61
N HIS A 441 20.32 7.78 11.48
CA HIS A 441 19.91 9.11 11.94
C HIS A 441 19.71 9.18 13.46
N GLN A 442 19.28 8.09 14.09
CA GLN A 442 19.23 7.97 15.55
C GLN A 442 20.64 8.09 16.14
N GLU A 443 21.64 7.42 15.56
CA GLU A 443 23.05 7.52 15.98
C GLU A 443 23.63 8.92 15.74
N ALA A 444 23.21 9.60 14.67
CA ALA A 444 23.63 10.96 14.36
C ALA A 444 22.89 12.05 15.16
N GLY A 445 21.81 11.69 15.88
CA GLY A 445 20.95 12.64 16.60
C GLY A 445 20.20 13.62 15.68
N THR A 446 19.92 13.24 14.43
CA THR A 446 19.27 14.11 13.43
C THR A 446 17.78 13.80 13.29
N ALA A 447 16.99 14.84 12.96
CA ALA A 447 15.57 14.66 12.68
C ALA A 447 15.37 13.83 11.40
N VAL A 448 14.47 12.84 11.47
CA VAL A 448 14.17 11.92 10.37
C VAL A 448 12.79 12.24 9.81
N SER A 449 12.69 12.31 8.49
CA SER A 449 11.39 12.25 7.81
C SER A 449 11.33 10.94 7.01
N LEU A 450 10.49 10.02 7.48
CA LEU A 450 10.20 8.74 6.86
C LEU A 450 9.03 8.90 5.86
N LEU A 451 7.95 9.56 6.29
CA LEU A 451 6.73 9.74 5.49
C LEU A 451 6.88 10.78 4.39
N GLY A 452 7.76 11.76 4.59
CA GLY A 452 8.07 12.82 3.62
C GLY A 452 8.91 12.37 2.41
N GLN A 453 9.50 11.17 2.46
CA GLN A 453 10.25 10.61 1.34
C GLN A 453 9.32 10.35 0.14
N ARG A 454 9.79 10.67 -1.07
CA ARG A 454 9.01 10.50 -2.32
C ARG A 454 9.41 9.28 -3.15
N ASP A 455 10.41 8.55 -2.70
CA ASP A 455 10.83 7.29 -3.29
C ASP A 455 9.98 6.12 -2.76
N SER A 456 10.39 4.88 -3.08
CA SER A 456 9.67 3.70 -2.63
C SER A 456 9.76 3.46 -1.12
N MET A 457 10.81 3.94 -0.46
CA MET A 457 10.91 3.89 1.01
C MET A 457 9.81 4.74 1.63
N GLY A 458 9.59 5.95 1.13
CA GLY A 458 8.48 6.79 1.59
C GLY A 458 7.09 6.25 1.27
N ILE A 459 6.93 5.58 0.12
CA ILE A 459 5.67 4.86 -0.19
C ILE A 459 5.44 3.73 0.81
N LEU A 460 6.45 2.91 1.08
CA LEU A 460 6.34 1.84 2.08
C LEU A 460 6.07 2.41 3.47
N ALA A 461 6.77 3.46 3.90
CA ALA A 461 6.58 4.12 5.19
C ALA A 461 5.13 4.59 5.37
N ARG A 462 4.53 5.24 4.36
CA ARG A 462 3.12 5.66 4.39
C ARG A 462 2.16 4.48 4.43
N ASN A 463 2.42 3.41 3.67
CA ASN A 463 1.59 2.21 3.71
C ASN A 463 1.68 1.51 5.07
N MET A 464 2.87 1.42 5.66
CA MET A 464 3.10 0.88 7.00
C MET A 464 2.39 1.73 8.07
N ALA A 465 2.49 3.06 8.01
CA ALA A 465 1.79 3.95 8.93
C ALA A 465 0.26 3.81 8.81
N ALA A 466 -0.27 3.75 7.59
CA ALA A 466 -1.69 3.53 7.34
C ALA A 466 -2.17 2.18 7.90
N GLN A 467 -1.41 1.11 7.68
CA GLN A 467 -1.73 -0.23 8.20
C GLN A 467 -1.66 -0.25 9.74
N LEU A 468 -0.61 0.31 10.34
CA LEU A 468 -0.47 0.38 11.79
C LEU A 468 -1.64 1.16 12.42
N ARG A 469 -2.08 2.25 11.78
CA ARG A 469 -3.24 3.02 12.23
C ARG A 469 -4.53 2.18 12.23
N ILE A 470 -4.75 1.39 11.17
CA ILE A 470 -5.88 0.45 11.09
C ILE A 470 -5.77 -0.60 12.20
N ASP A 471 -4.59 -1.18 12.41
CA ASP A 471 -4.37 -2.21 13.43
C ASP A 471 -4.60 -1.67 14.85
N VAL A 472 -4.24 -0.40 15.11
CA VAL A 472 -4.55 0.32 16.36
C VAL A 472 -6.06 0.53 16.52
N GLU A 473 -6.76 0.90 15.45
CA GLU A 473 -8.21 1.11 15.46
C GLU A 473 -8.99 -0.20 15.68
N GLU A 474 -8.53 -1.28 15.09
CA GLU A 474 -9.09 -2.63 15.27
C GLU A 474 -8.63 -3.30 16.56
N LYS A 475 -7.78 -2.65 17.37
CA LYS A 475 -7.15 -3.20 18.59
C LYS A 475 -6.44 -4.53 18.36
N ASN A 476 -5.83 -4.68 17.19
CA ASN A 476 -5.16 -5.90 16.72
C ASN A 476 -3.63 -5.71 16.72
N LEU A 477 -3.06 -5.43 17.89
CA LEU A 477 -1.61 -5.29 18.05
C LEU A 477 -0.99 -6.58 18.59
N ASN A 478 0.05 -7.06 17.92
CA ASN A 478 0.87 -8.13 18.46
C ASN A 478 1.79 -7.59 19.55
N MET A 479 1.62 -8.10 20.77
CA MET A 479 2.45 -7.79 21.93
C MET A 479 3.32 -8.98 22.31
N GLY A 480 4.56 -8.71 22.71
CA GLY A 480 5.41 -9.65 23.42
C GLY A 480 5.57 -9.20 24.87
N TYR A 481 5.71 -10.15 25.78
CA TYR A 481 5.87 -9.89 27.21
C TYR A 481 7.21 -10.46 27.66
N GLN A 482 8.11 -9.60 28.13
CA GLN A 482 9.43 -10.02 28.60
C GLN A 482 9.38 -10.25 30.12
N PRO A 483 9.52 -11.49 30.61
CA PRO A 483 9.39 -11.78 32.02
C PRO A 483 10.55 -11.23 32.85
N GLN A 484 10.23 -10.81 34.08
CA GLN A 484 11.12 -10.25 35.09
C GLN A 484 11.19 -11.21 36.28
N PHE A 485 12.38 -11.42 36.84
CA PHE A 485 12.64 -12.43 37.86
C PHE A 485 13.29 -11.85 39.11
N ASN A 486 13.01 -12.46 40.27
CA ASN A 486 13.71 -12.16 41.53
C ASN A 486 14.99 -13.02 41.71
N CYS A 487 15.67 -12.84 42.85
CA CYS A 487 16.85 -13.62 43.23
C CYS A 487 16.60 -15.11 43.46
N GLU A 488 15.36 -15.51 43.71
CA GLU A 488 14.93 -16.90 43.85
C GLU A 488 14.63 -17.56 42.50
N GLY A 489 14.64 -16.79 41.40
CA GLY A 489 14.29 -17.28 40.06
C GLY A 489 12.77 -17.41 39.85
N GLU A 490 11.97 -16.74 40.66
CA GLU A 490 10.53 -16.61 40.49
C GLU A 490 10.22 -15.40 39.61
N MET A 491 9.29 -15.58 38.67
CA MET A 491 8.76 -14.51 37.85
C MET A 491 7.90 -13.57 38.71
N THR A 492 8.28 -12.31 38.76
CA THR A 492 7.62 -11.24 39.54
C THR A 492 6.86 -10.26 38.65
N GLY A 493 7.17 -10.21 37.36
CA GLY A 493 6.51 -9.32 36.43
C GLY A 493 6.82 -9.62 34.97
N ALA A 494 6.32 -8.78 34.08
CA ALA A 494 6.67 -8.79 32.67
C ALA A 494 6.52 -7.42 32.03
N GLU A 495 7.47 -7.03 31.19
CA GLU A 495 7.39 -5.81 30.38
C GLU A 495 6.65 -6.09 29.07
N ALA A 496 5.60 -5.30 28.79
CA ALA A 496 4.84 -5.36 27.56
C ALA A 496 5.54 -4.57 26.44
N LEU A 497 5.95 -5.27 25.39
CA LEU A 497 6.72 -4.75 24.28
C LEU A 497 5.95 -4.91 22.97
N LEU A 498 5.89 -3.84 22.17
CA LEU A 498 5.30 -3.88 20.84
C LEU A 498 6.07 -4.87 19.95
N ARG A 499 5.35 -5.78 19.31
CA ARG A 499 5.88 -6.77 18.34
C ARG A 499 5.06 -6.73 17.06
N TRP A 500 4.79 -5.52 16.58
CA TRP A 500 4.01 -5.27 15.38
C TRP A 500 4.63 -5.97 14.15
N ARG A 501 3.75 -6.46 13.28
CA ARG A 501 4.12 -7.15 12.06
C ARG A 501 3.46 -6.46 10.87
N TYR A 502 4.21 -6.32 9.78
CA TYR A 502 3.71 -5.82 8.52
C TYR A 502 3.93 -6.89 7.45
N MET A 503 2.88 -7.28 6.73
CA MET A 503 2.92 -8.41 5.78
C MET A 503 3.51 -9.70 6.36
N GLU A 504 3.13 -10.04 7.60
CA GLU A 504 3.61 -11.18 8.41
C GLU A 504 5.07 -11.08 8.90
N GLU A 505 5.81 -10.07 8.46
CA GLU A 505 7.21 -9.82 8.83
C GLU A 505 7.31 -8.93 10.05
N ALA A 506 8.28 -9.21 10.93
CA ALA A 506 8.48 -8.44 12.15
C ALA A 506 9.01 -7.04 11.84
N VAL A 507 8.39 -6.02 12.42
CA VAL A 507 8.84 -4.63 12.27
C VAL A 507 9.72 -4.25 13.45
N TYR A 508 10.82 -3.55 13.16
CA TYR A 508 11.67 -2.97 14.19
C TYR A 508 10.83 -2.00 15.05
N PRO A 509 10.63 -2.22 16.36
CA PRO A 509 9.65 -1.44 17.13
C PRO A 509 9.87 0.07 17.08
N PRO A 510 11.11 0.61 17.14
CA PRO A 510 11.35 2.04 16.99
C PRO A 510 10.91 2.59 15.63
N LEU A 511 10.91 1.77 14.57
CA LEU A 511 10.36 2.19 13.28
C LEU A 511 8.84 2.38 13.36
N ALA A 512 8.11 1.45 14.00
CA ALA A 512 6.67 1.59 14.22
C ALA A 512 6.34 2.85 15.04
N VAL A 513 7.12 3.11 16.09
CA VAL A 513 7.01 4.31 16.93
C VAL A 513 7.25 5.57 16.09
N ALA A 514 8.37 5.64 15.36
CA ALA A 514 8.71 6.79 14.51
C ALA A 514 7.64 7.08 13.45
N LEU A 515 7.10 6.03 12.80
CA LEU A 515 5.99 6.16 11.85
C LEU A 515 4.75 6.77 12.51
N SER A 516 4.37 6.28 13.69
CA SER A 516 3.20 6.80 14.41
C SER A 516 3.36 8.23 14.93
N GLN A 517 4.59 8.64 15.27
CA GLN A 517 4.93 10.00 15.68
C GLN A 517 4.84 10.97 14.50
N GLU A 518 5.47 10.65 13.36
CA GLU A 518 5.42 11.50 12.16
C GLU A 518 4.00 11.59 11.57
N ASP A 519 3.21 10.51 11.66
CA ASP A 519 1.83 10.46 11.19
C ASP A 519 0.80 11.05 12.19
N GLY A 520 1.23 11.31 13.43
CA GLY A 520 0.41 12.00 14.45
C GLY A 520 -0.61 11.15 15.20
N PHE A 521 -0.42 9.82 15.30
CA PHE A 521 -1.30 8.93 16.07
C PHE A 521 -0.61 8.17 17.21
N PHE A 522 0.61 8.57 17.57
CA PHE A 522 1.41 7.93 18.63
C PHE A 522 0.66 7.78 19.96
N ASP A 523 -0.10 8.78 20.40
CA ASP A 523 -0.87 8.66 21.65
C ASP A 523 -1.94 7.58 21.60
N ARG A 524 -2.63 7.44 20.46
CA ARG A 524 -3.61 6.36 20.25
C ARG A 524 -2.94 4.99 20.24
N LEU A 525 -1.73 4.90 19.68
CA LEU A 525 -0.92 3.67 19.75
C LEU A 525 -0.57 3.34 21.20
N THR A 526 -0.06 4.30 21.99
CA THR A 526 0.26 4.11 23.41
C THR A 526 -0.96 3.67 24.21
N GLU A 527 -2.11 4.33 24.02
CA GLU A 527 -3.36 3.94 24.69
C GLU A 527 -3.77 2.50 24.35
N CYS A 528 -3.67 2.10 23.09
CA CYS A 528 -3.98 0.74 22.65
C CYS A 528 -3.02 -0.29 23.27
N VAL A 529 -1.73 0.05 23.36
CA VAL A 529 -0.71 -0.77 24.04
C VAL A 529 -1.06 -0.95 25.52
N ILE A 530 -1.38 0.14 26.23
CA ILE A 530 -1.75 0.12 27.65
C ILE A 530 -3.03 -0.70 27.87
N GLU A 531 -4.06 -0.50 27.06
CA GLU A 531 -5.30 -1.28 27.20
C GLU A 531 -5.05 -2.79 26.98
N THR A 532 -4.20 -3.13 26.01
CA THR A 532 -3.85 -4.53 25.69
C THR A 532 -2.99 -5.17 26.78
N SER A 533 -2.02 -4.46 27.34
CA SER A 533 -1.19 -4.94 28.45
C SER A 533 -1.97 -5.04 29.75
N MET A 534 -2.91 -4.14 30.03
CA MET A 534 -3.81 -4.24 31.20
C MET A 534 -4.74 -5.45 31.10
N LYS A 535 -5.27 -5.76 29.90
CA LYS A 535 -6.02 -7.00 29.67
C LYS A 535 -5.17 -8.25 29.95
N ALA A 536 -3.93 -8.25 29.45
CA ALA A 536 -3.00 -9.35 29.72
C ALA A 536 -2.66 -9.48 31.21
N CYS A 537 -2.43 -8.35 31.91
CA CYS A 537 -2.22 -8.32 33.35
C CYS A 537 -3.40 -8.96 34.10
N SER A 538 -4.63 -8.55 33.76
CA SER A 538 -5.86 -9.12 34.34
C SER A 538 -5.91 -10.64 34.17
N ALA A 539 -5.64 -11.15 32.96
CA ALA A 539 -5.60 -12.59 32.67
C ALA A 539 -4.52 -13.33 33.48
N LEU A 540 -3.35 -12.72 33.69
CA LEU A 540 -2.28 -13.31 34.50
C LEU A 540 -2.65 -13.35 35.99
N LEU A 541 -3.34 -12.34 36.51
CA LEU A 541 -3.80 -12.30 37.90
C LEU A 541 -4.82 -13.39 38.20
N GLU A 542 -5.69 -13.74 37.24
CA GLU A 542 -6.64 -14.86 37.36
C GLU A 542 -5.95 -16.22 37.53
N LEU A 543 -4.68 -16.36 37.12
CA LEU A 543 -3.88 -17.58 37.36
C LEU A 543 -3.40 -17.69 38.82
N GLY A 544 -3.61 -16.66 39.63
CA GLY A 544 -3.40 -16.66 41.08
C GLY A 544 -1.93 -16.47 41.50
N SER A 545 -1.15 -15.71 40.73
CA SER A 545 0.18 -15.24 41.13
C SER A 545 0.24 -13.73 41.01
N PRO A 546 0.75 -12.99 42.02
CA PRO A 546 0.89 -11.55 41.96
C PRO A 546 2.03 -11.20 41.00
N VAL A 547 1.71 -10.91 39.74
CA VAL A 547 2.66 -10.45 38.73
C VAL A 547 2.36 -9.02 38.33
N THR A 548 3.42 -8.22 38.18
CA THR A 548 3.29 -6.85 37.70
C THR A 548 3.53 -6.80 36.19
N VAL A 549 2.63 -6.21 35.43
CA VAL A 549 2.87 -5.93 33.99
C VAL A 549 3.23 -4.47 33.82
N SER A 550 4.31 -4.19 33.09
CA SER A 550 4.73 -2.83 32.78
C SER A 550 4.52 -2.45 31.32
N ALA A 551 4.34 -1.15 31.04
CA ALA A 551 4.34 -0.59 29.69
C ALA A 551 5.02 0.78 29.67
N ASN A 552 5.68 1.06 28.55
CA ASN A 552 6.44 2.28 28.33
C ASN A 552 5.56 3.47 27.92
N ILE A 553 5.86 4.64 28.49
CA ILE A 553 5.25 5.93 28.15
C ILE A 553 6.31 7.03 28.08
N THR A 554 5.99 8.13 27.39
CA THR A 554 6.86 9.32 27.40
C THR A 554 6.50 10.27 28.55
N ALA A 555 7.44 11.12 28.94
CA ALA A 555 7.16 12.16 29.94
C ALA A 555 6.11 13.18 29.45
N GLU A 556 6.09 13.47 28.15
CA GLU A 556 5.08 14.34 27.53
C GLU A 556 3.66 13.81 27.74
N GLN A 557 3.45 12.50 27.51
CA GLN A 557 2.17 11.83 27.74
C GLN A 557 1.78 11.86 29.21
N LEU A 558 2.74 11.62 30.11
CA LEU A 558 2.50 11.69 31.55
C LEU A 558 2.12 13.09 32.01
N ASN A 559 2.64 14.13 31.36
CA ASN A 559 2.34 15.52 31.66
C ASN A 559 0.94 15.94 31.16
N GLU A 560 0.23 15.11 30.41
CA GLU A 560 -1.15 15.37 30.00
C GLU A 560 -2.18 14.85 31.01
N PRO A 561 -2.98 15.72 31.65
CA PRO A 561 -3.95 15.30 32.66
C PRO A 561 -5.02 14.33 32.13
N ARG A 562 -5.43 14.51 30.86
CA ARG A 562 -6.43 13.65 30.20
C ARG A 562 -5.92 12.23 29.97
N PHE A 563 -4.65 12.09 29.64
CA PHE A 563 -4.00 10.78 29.49
C PHE A 563 -4.02 10.02 30.81
N VAL A 564 -3.60 10.68 31.90
CA VAL A 564 -3.58 10.10 33.26
C VAL A 564 -4.97 9.62 33.69
N GLU A 565 -6.00 10.43 33.47
CA GLU A 565 -7.40 10.06 33.78
C GLU A 565 -7.87 8.83 33.01
N LYS A 566 -7.49 8.75 31.73
CA LYS A 566 -7.83 7.61 30.89
C LYS A 566 -7.14 6.33 31.38
N VAL A 567 -5.85 6.40 31.72
CA VAL A 567 -5.11 5.27 32.28
C VAL A 567 -5.74 4.78 33.58
N ILE A 568 -6.07 5.69 34.50
CA ILE A 568 -6.74 5.33 35.77
C ILE A 568 -8.05 4.58 35.50
N ARG A 569 -8.88 5.11 34.60
CA ARG A 569 -10.14 4.48 34.20
C ARG A 569 -9.93 3.09 33.58
N MET A 570 -8.92 2.93 32.73
CA MET A 570 -8.59 1.65 32.12
C MET A 570 -8.13 0.64 33.19
N ALA A 571 -7.32 1.08 34.15
CA ALA A 571 -6.86 0.24 35.25
C ALA A 571 -8.01 -0.24 36.16
N GLU A 572 -8.98 0.63 36.44
CA GLU A 572 -10.19 0.31 37.20
C GLU A 572 -11.04 -0.74 36.46
N VAL A 573 -11.26 -0.55 35.16
CA VAL A 573 -12.04 -1.48 34.31
C VAL A 573 -11.40 -2.86 34.28
N HIS A 574 -10.07 -2.93 34.17
CA HIS A 574 -9.33 -4.19 34.08
C HIS A 574 -8.93 -4.78 35.45
N ARG A 575 -9.21 -4.08 36.56
CA ARG A 575 -8.93 -4.49 37.94
C ARG A 575 -7.46 -4.85 38.19
N VAL A 576 -6.55 -4.01 37.69
CA VAL A 576 -5.10 -4.23 37.75
C VAL A 576 -4.37 -3.35 38.79
N ALA A 577 -5.12 -2.73 39.70
CA ALA A 577 -4.55 -1.93 40.78
C ALA A 577 -3.56 -2.76 41.63
N GLY A 578 -2.37 -2.21 41.87
CA GLY A 578 -1.25 -2.85 42.55
C GLY A 578 -0.37 -3.73 41.65
N HIS A 579 -0.78 -4.00 40.41
CA HIS A 579 -0.16 -4.98 39.52
C HIS A 579 0.17 -4.40 38.12
N TYR A 580 0.01 -3.11 37.93
CA TYR A 580 0.32 -2.45 36.66
C TYR A 580 1.31 -1.32 36.88
N CYS A 581 2.35 -1.25 36.03
CA CYS A 581 3.42 -0.29 36.13
C CYS A 581 3.58 0.51 34.83
N LEU A 582 3.78 1.82 34.95
CA LEU A 582 4.16 2.68 33.83
C LEU A 582 5.65 2.98 33.92
N GLU A 583 6.38 2.67 32.85
CA GLU A 583 7.80 2.92 32.70
C GLU A 583 8.01 4.23 31.92
N ILE A 584 8.79 5.14 32.49
CA ILE A 584 9.01 6.50 31.95
C ILE A 584 10.49 6.62 31.58
N THR A 585 10.77 6.95 30.33
CA THR A 585 12.14 7.07 29.81
C THR A 585 12.84 8.36 30.30
N GLU A 586 14.15 8.27 30.59
CA GLU A 586 14.96 9.37 31.16
C GLU A 586 15.01 10.64 30.27
N GLU A 587 15.17 10.49 28.95
CA GLU A 587 15.46 11.62 28.04
C GLU A 587 14.30 12.61 27.86
N SER A 588 13.05 12.17 28.04
CA SER A 588 11.87 13.05 27.89
C SER A 588 11.64 13.94 29.12
N ALA A 589 12.35 13.69 30.22
CA ALA A 589 12.10 14.33 31.50
C ALA A 589 12.87 15.67 31.67
N ALA A 590 13.68 16.09 30.69
CA ALA A 590 14.65 17.17 30.89
C ALA A 590 14.07 18.61 30.82
N ASP A 591 12.90 18.82 30.21
CA ASP A 591 12.38 20.17 29.97
C ASP A 591 10.96 20.40 30.54
N ARG A 592 10.87 21.31 31.53
CA ARG A 592 9.67 22.06 31.95
C ARG A 592 8.34 21.30 32.07
N MET A 593 8.28 20.27 32.91
CA MET A 593 7.01 19.57 33.22
C MET A 593 6.71 19.65 34.72
N GLU A 594 6.08 20.75 35.16
CA GLU A 594 5.77 21.02 36.57
C GLU A 594 4.73 20.05 37.16
N GLU A 595 3.89 19.41 36.34
CA GLU A 595 2.76 18.59 36.80
C GLU A 595 3.08 17.09 36.99
N ILE A 596 4.21 16.58 36.47
CA ILE A 596 4.58 15.16 36.57
C ILE A 596 4.47 14.61 38.00
N PRO A 597 5.00 15.27 39.06
CA PRO A 597 4.89 14.75 40.43
C PRO A 597 3.45 14.61 40.92
N HIS A 598 2.59 15.54 40.51
CA HIS A 598 1.17 15.50 40.83
C HIS A 598 0.49 14.31 40.12
N HIS A 599 0.81 14.07 38.85
CA HIS A 599 0.26 12.96 38.08
C HIS A 599 0.74 11.58 38.57
N ILE A 600 2.02 11.44 38.94
CA ILE A 600 2.54 10.22 39.58
C ILE A 600 1.79 9.94 40.89
N SER A 601 1.53 10.97 41.69
CA SER A 601 0.78 10.83 42.94
C SER A 601 -0.67 10.37 42.70
N ARG A 602 -1.32 10.88 41.64
CA ARG A 602 -2.67 10.43 41.21
C ARG A 602 -2.67 8.98 40.75
N LEU A 603 -1.69 8.57 39.94
CA LEU A 603 -1.52 7.18 39.49
C LEU A 603 -1.32 6.24 40.69
N LYS A 604 -0.45 6.63 41.63
CA LYS A 604 -0.22 5.87 42.87
C LYS A 604 -1.48 5.73 43.72
N ALA A 605 -2.28 6.79 43.85
CA ALA A 605 -3.56 6.74 44.57
C ALA A 605 -4.57 5.77 43.93
N ALA A 606 -4.49 5.58 42.61
CA ALA A 606 -5.26 4.59 41.86
C ALA A 606 -4.62 3.18 41.86
N GLY A 607 -3.49 2.98 42.54
CA GLY A 607 -2.77 1.71 42.58
C GLY A 607 -1.92 1.42 41.34
N ILE A 608 -1.66 2.40 40.47
CA ILE A 608 -0.76 2.25 39.33
C ILE A 608 0.66 2.60 39.78
N LEU A 609 1.60 1.68 39.54
CA LEU A 609 3.01 1.86 39.86
C LEU A 609 3.69 2.71 38.77
N ALA A 610 4.78 3.39 39.14
CA ALA A 610 5.61 4.12 38.21
C ALA A 610 7.07 3.68 38.37
N ALA A 611 7.78 3.53 37.26
CA ALA A 611 9.19 3.20 37.22
C ALA A 611 9.95 4.13 36.26
N VAL A 612 11.23 4.32 36.54
CA VAL A 612 12.15 5.05 35.65
C VAL A 612 12.89 4.03 34.80
N ASP A 613 12.85 4.22 33.48
CA ASP A 613 13.51 3.36 32.50
C ASP A 613 14.81 3.97 31.96
N ASP A 614 15.72 3.12 31.48
CA ASP A 614 17.02 3.50 30.91
C ASP A 614 17.89 4.37 31.84
N PHE A 615 17.88 4.13 33.15
CA PHE A 615 18.65 4.95 34.10
C PHE A 615 20.16 4.81 33.84
N SER A 616 20.77 5.92 33.38
CA SER A 616 22.18 5.99 32.99
C SER A 616 22.97 6.97 33.87
N MET A 617 24.25 7.23 33.55
CA MET A 617 25.08 8.24 34.27
C MET A 617 24.69 9.70 33.95
N GLY A 618 23.53 9.94 33.34
CA GLY A 618 23.00 11.24 32.93
C GLY A 618 22.69 12.19 34.09
N ARG A 619 22.57 13.50 33.78
CA ARG A 619 22.39 14.59 34.76
C ARG A 619 20.95 14.77 35.25
N THR A 620 19.96 14.11 34.66
CA THR A 620 18.52 14.48 34.79
C THR A 620 17.77 13.65 35.85
N SER A 621 18.16 12.41 36.10
CA SER A 621 17.36 11.42 36.84
C SER A 621 17.27 11.64 38.36
N LEU A 622 18.31 12.20 38.99
CA LEU A 622 18.34 12.38 40.44
C LEU A 622 17.29 13.38 40.95
N LYS A 623 16.97 14.43 40.17
CA LYS A 623 15.97 15.42 40.56
C LYS A 623 14.56 14.81 40.62
N TYR A 624 14.27 13.86 39.72
CA TYR A 624 13.00 13.13 39.70
C TYR A 624 12.87 12.16 40.87
N LEU A 625 13.94 11.42 41.17
CA LEU A 625 13.96 10.47 42.29
C LEU A 625 13.81 11.16 43.65
N GLN A 626 14.22 12.42 43.78
CA GLN A 626 14.11 13.19 45.03
C GLN A 626 12.67 13.56 45.41
N HIS A 627 11.78 13.76 44.45
CA HIS A 627 10.46 14.35 44.69
C HIS A 627 9.29 13.40 44.42
N ASN A 628 9.56 12.21 43.87
CA ASN A 628 8.55 11.27 43.41
C ASN A 628 8.72 9.89 44.04
N SER A 629 7.60 9.26 44.42
CA SER A 629 7.60 7.86 44.86
C SER A 629 7.57 6.92 43.66
N PHE A 630 8.73 6.57 43.11
CA PHE A 630 8.84 5.50 42.13
C PHE A 630 8.89 4.14 42.82
N TYR A 631 8.27 3.14 42.19
CA TYR A 631 8.35 1.74 42.61
C TYR A 631 9.71 1.14 42.25
N ALA A 632 10.19 1.41 41.03
CA ALA A 632 11.42 0.82 40.52
C ALA A 632 12.24 1.78 39.67
N VAL A 633 13.54 1.51 39.61
CA VAL A 633 14.50 2.13 38.68
C VAL A 633 15.19 1.01 37.91
N LYS A 634 15.08 1.05 36.58
CA LYS A 634 15.67 0.07 35.66
C LYS A 634 17.05 0.57 35.22
N LEU A 635 18.07 -0.24 35.44
CA LEU A 635 19.45 0.06 35.03
C LEU A 635 19.64 -0.28 33.57
N ASP A 636 20.15 0.70 32.81
CA ASP A 636 20.48 0.51 31.39
C ASP A 636 21.50 -0.63 31.17
N GLY A 637 21.35 -1.31 30.03
CA GLY A 637 22.18 -2.46 29.66
C GLY A 637 23.67 -2.16 29.52
N SER A 638 24.07 -0.93 29.19
CA SER A 638 25.50 -0.56 29.11
C SER A 638 26.15 -0.56 30.50
N LEU A 639 25.43 -0.11 31.53
CA LEU A 639 25.88 -0.17 32.92
C LEU A 639 25.95 -1.63 33.40
N VAL A 640 24.91 -2.42 33.12
CA VAL A 640 24.83 -3.82 33.55
C VAL A 640 25.89 -4.68 32.86
N ARG A 641 26.09 -4.58 31.54
CA ARG A 641 27.17 -5.32 30.86
C ARG A 641 28.55 -4.88 31.33
N GLY A 642 28.70 -3.60 31.61
CA GLY A 642 29.97 -3.01 32.03
C GLY A 642 30.44 -3.42 33.43
N ILE A 643 29.66 -4.13 34.26
CA ILE A 643 30.12 -4.55 35.59
C ILE A 643 31.19 -5.65 35.56
N VAL A 644 31.22 -6.45 34.47
CA VAL A 644 32.19 -7.52 34.30
C VAL A 644 33.55 -6.90 33.97
N GLY A 645 34.54 -7.11 34.84
CA GLY A 645 35.90 -6.60 34.63
C GLY A 645 36.13 -5.12 34.96
N ASN A 646 35.10 -4.35 35.34
CA ASN A 646 35.24 -2.92 35.67
C ASN A 646 34.71 -2.60 37.07
N LYS A 647 35.62 -2.42 38.03
CA LYS A 647 35.30 -2.08 39.42
C LYS A 647 34.53 -0.76 39.57
N ARG A 648 34.80 0.22 38.71
CA ARG A 648 34.13 1.53 38.77
C ARG A 648 32.64 1.40 38.44
N ASN A 649 32.28 0.58 37.45
CA ASN A 649 30.88 0.32 37.14
C ASN A 649 30.19 -0.45 38.28
N GLN A 650 30.89 -1.38 38.95
CA GLN A 650 30.37 -2.07 40.13
C GLN A 650 30.09 -1.10 41.29
N GLU A 651 30.98 -0.15 41.55
CA GLU A 651 30.80 0.90 42.57
C GLU A 651 29.60 1.80 42.27
N ILE A 652 29.41 2.17 40.99
CA ILE A 652 28.29 3.01 40.56
C ILE A 652 26.97 2.26 40.73
N VAL A 653 26.88 1.01 40.27
CA VAL A 653 25.69 0.16 40.45
C VAL A 653 25.39 -0.03 41.94
N SER A 654 26.39 -0.31 42.77
CA SER A 654 26.24 -0.42 44.24
C SER A 654 25.71 0.87 44.88
N SER A 655 26.17 2.03 44.39
CA SER A 655 25.70 3.34 44.87
C SER A 655 24.24 3.58 44.50
N ILE A 656 23.81 3.20 43.28
CA ILE A 656 22.41 3.30 42.84
C ILE A 656 21.52 2.37 43.67
N ILE A 657 21.96 1.14 43.94
CA ILE A 657 21.23 0.20 44.81
C ILE A 657 21.09 0.76 46.24
N SER A 658 22.15 1.36 46.77
CA SER A 658 22.12 1.99 48.10
C SER A 658 21.20 3.21 48.14
N LEU A 659 21.15 3.99 47.05
CA LEU A 659 20.20 5.09 46.88
C LEU A 659 18.76 4.57 46.86
N GLY A 660 18.49 3.48 46.15
CA GLY A 660 17.17 2.84 46.12
C GLY A 660 16.67 2.45 47.49
N ARG A 661 17.53 1.85 48.32
CA ARG A 661 17.20 1.55 49.73
C ARG A 661 16.90 2.79 50.57
N SER A 662 17.54 3.92 50.25
CA SER A 662 17.38 5.17 51.00
C SER A 662 16.12 5.95 50.59
N LEU A 663 15.68 5.79 49.34
CA LEU A 663 14.52 6.47 48.75
C LEU A 663 13.31 5.55 48.55
N ASP A 664 13.37 4.32 49.07
CA ASP A 664 12.31 3.30 49.04
C ASP A 664 11.84 2.89 47.63
N PHE A 665 12.79 2.69 46.71
CA PHE A 665 12.55 2.10 45.40
C PHE A 665 13.44 0.88 45.14
N VAL A 666 12.95 -0.03 44.30
CA VAL A 666 13.68 -1.24 43.92
C VAL A 666 14.53 -0.99 42.68
N VAL A 667 15.75 -1.53 42.64
CA VAL A 667 16.59 -1.49 41.44
C VAL A 667 16.39 -2.78 40.65
N MET A 668 16.06 -2.63 39.36
CA MET A 668 15.96 -3.72 38.40
C MET A 668 17.12 -3.63 37.42
N ALA A 669 17.84 -4.74 37.20
CA ALA A 669 18.90 -4.79 36.22
C ALA A 669 18.39 -5.38 34.90
N GLU A 670 18.55 -4.63 33.82
CA GLU A 670 18.24 -5.10 32.46
C GLU A 670 19.45 -5.76 31.78
N TYR A 671 19.21 -6.44 30.65
CA TYR A 671 20.25 -7.12 29.87
C TYR A 671 21.09 -8.13 30.68
N VAL A 672 20.46 -8.82 31.63
CA VAL A 672 21.10 -9.92 32.37
C VAL A 672 21.15 -11.16 31.47
N GLU A 673 22.27 -11.34 30.77
CA GLU A 673 22.44 -12.40 29.74
C GLU A 673 23.25 -13.59 30.22
N THR A 674 24.05 -13.44 31.29
CA THR A 674 24.93 -14.50 31.81
C THR A 674 24.77 -14.68 33.32
N GLU A 675 25.01 -15.90 33.80
CA GLU A 675 25.00 -16.21 35.23
C GLU A 675 26.08 -15.42 36.00
N GLU A 676 27.19 -15.06 35.34
CA GLU A 676 28.24 -14.23 35.91
C GLU A 676 27.74 -12.81 36.24
N ILE A 677 27.05 -12.17 35.28
CA ILE A 677 26.42 -10.86 35.47
C ILE A 677 25.41 -10.94 36.62
N ARG A 678 24.53 -11.94 36.59
CA ARG A 678 23.51 -12.15 37.63
C ARG A 678 24.12 -12.34 39.02
N SER A 679 25.15 -13.18 39.13
CA SER A 679 25.85 -13.44 40.40
C SER A 679 26.52 -12.19 40.96
N LEU A 680 27.11 -11.36 40.09
CA LEU A 680 27.73 -10.11 40.52
C LEU A 680 26.69 -9.09 40.96
N LEU A 681 25.60 -8.91 40.20
CA LEU A 681 24.48 -8.04 40.57
C LEU A 681 23.87 -8.44 41.92
N GLN A 682 23.70 -9.75 42.16
CA GLN A 682 23.22 -10.26 43.44
C GLN A 682 24.17 -9.89 44.60
N ARG A 683 25.49 -10.01 44.40
CA ARG A 683 26.48 -9.57 45.40
C ARG A 683 26.44 -8.07 45.68
N LEU A 684 26.13 -7.26 44.68
CA LEU A 684 25.94 -5.81 44.82
C LEU A 684 24.59 -5.45 45.47
N GLY A 685 23.70 -6.44 45.66
CA GLY A 685 22.42 -6.29 46.35
C GLY A 685 21.23 -5.96 45.45
N CYS A 686 21.35 -6.19 44.13
CA CYS A 686 20.23 -6.10 43.19
C CYS A 686 19.35 -7.35 43.30
N SER A 687 18.03 -7.18 43.33
CA SER A 687 17.05 -8.23 43.60
C SER A 687 16.12 -8.56 42.42
N LEU A 688 16.08 -7.72 41.38
CA LEU A 688 15.23 -7.91 40.20
C LEU A 688 16.08 -7.92 38.92
N TYR A 689 15.77 -8.86 38.03
CA TYR A 689 16.52 -9.09 36.81
C TYR A 689 15.59 -9.25 35.60
N GLN A 690 16.01 -8.66 34.49
CA GLN A 690 15.39 -8.84 33.18
C GLN A 690 16.49 -9.10 32.15
N GLY A 691 16.35 -10.15 31.34
CA GLY A 691 17.35 -10.47 30.32
C GLY A 691 17.24 -11.88 29.76
N TYR A 692 18.04 -12.15 28.72
CA TYR A 692 17.96 -13.40 27.95
C TYR A 692 18.52 -14.61 28.69
N LEU A 693 19.20 -14.42 29.83
CA LEU A 693 19.52 -15.53 30.75
C LEU A 693 18.25 -16.31 31.12
N TYR A 694 17.13 -15.59 31.29
CA TYR A 694 15.85 -16.17 31.65
C TYR A 694 14.97 -16.40 30.42
N SER A 695 14.59 -15.33 29.71
CA SER A 695 13.75 -15.42 28.52
C SER A 695 13.76 -14.11 27.72
N PRO A 696 13.68 -14.17 26.38
CA PRO A 696 13.28 -13.02 25.57
C PRO A 696 11.80 -12.68 25.79
N ALA A 697 11.32 -11.62 25.14
CA ALA A 697 9.89 -11.32 25.06
C ALA A 697 9.12 -12.45 24.36
N VAL A 698 8.07 -12.97 25.00
CA VAL A 698 7.28 -14.10 24.51
C VAL A 698 5.80 -13.73 24.37
N PRO A 699 5.02 -14.45 23.53
CA PRO A 699 3.57 -14.27 23.49
C PRO A 699 2.90 -14.55 24.85
N LEU A 700 1.74 -13.94 25.11
CA LEU A 700 1.02 -14.08 26.37
C LEU A 700 0.79 -15.54 26.77
N GLN A 701 0.40 -16.40 25.82
CA GLN A 701 0.15 -17.82 26.09
C GLN A 701 1.38 -18.53 26.67
N ARG A 702 2.59 -18.16 26.19
CA ARG A 702 3.83 -18.74 26.70
C ARG A 702 4.16 -18.20 28.09
N LEU A 703 3.87 -16.94 28.37
CA LEU A 703 4.03 -16.34 29.69
C LEU A 703 3.12 -17.03 30.72
N GLU A 704 1.86 -17.29 30.36
CA GLU A 704 0.91 -18.04 31.20
C GLU A 704 1.42 -19.46 31.53
N GLU A 705 2.01 -20.16 30.54
CA GLU A 705 2.63 -21.47 30.77
C GLU A 705 3.80 -21.41 31.75
N MET A 706 4.65 -20.38 31.63
CA MET A 706 5.78 -20.16 32.55
C MET A 706 5.28 -19.96 33.98
N LEU A 707 4.23 -19.16 34.15
CA LEU A 707 3.63 -18.87 35.44
C LEU A 707 2.97 -20.12 36.07
N ARG A 708 2.23 -20.91 35.29
CA ARG A 708 1.64 -22.18 35.76
C ARG A 708 2.70 -23.17 36.25
N LYS A 709 3.83 -23.26 35.55
CA LYS A 709 4.96 -24.13 35.95
C LYS A 709 5.64 -23.66 37.24
N GLN A 710 5.67 -22.36 37.50
CA GLN A 710 6.19 -21.82 38.75
C GLN A 710 5.27 -22.18 39.92
N LYS A 711 3.95 -22.00 39.75
CA LYS A 711 2.95 -22.36 40.75
C LYS A 711 3.00 -23.85 41.12
N GLY A 712 3.06 -24.73 40.11
CA GLY A 712 3.17 -26.18 40.35
C GLY A 712 4.41 -26.59 41.16
N ARG A 713 5.54 -25.89 40.98
CA ARG A 713 6.75 -26.11 41.79
C ARG A 713 6.57 -25.65 43.23
N ARG A 714 5.87 -24.53 43.45
CA ARG A 714 5.57 -23.99 44.79
C ARG A 714 4.65 -24.91 45.57
N ASP A 715 3.57 -25.39 44.92
CA ASP A 715 2.60 -26.31 45.52
C ASP A 715 3.21 -27.69 45.85
N GLU A 716 4.25 -28.13 45.12
CA GLU A 716 4.98 -29.37 45.42
C GLU A 716 5.99 -29.19 46.56
N TYR A 717 6.59 -28.00 46.68
CA TYR A 717 7.50 -27.65 47.77
C TYR A 717 6.74 -27.46 49.10
N ASP A 718 5.58 -26.80 49.11
CA ASP A 718 4.74 -26.62 50.30
C ASP A 718 4.07 -27.92 50.79
N LYS A 719 4.05 -28.98 49.97
CA LYS A 719 3.54 -30.31 50.33
C LYS A 719 4.61 -31.26 50.90
N ARG A 720 5.89 -30.90 50.81
CA ARG A 720 7.02 -31.65 51.37
C ARG A 720 7.45 -31.01 52.68
#